data_AF-A0A935ANB3-F1
#
_entry.id   AF-A0A935ANB3-F1
#
_cell.length_a   1.000
_cell.length_b   1.000
_cell.length_c   1.000
_cell.angle_alpha   90.00
_cell.angle_beta   90.00
_cell.angle_gamma   90.00
#
_symmetry.space_group_name_H-M   'P 1'
#
loop_
_entity.id
_entity.type
_entity.pdbx_description
1 polymer ?
#
loop_
_entity_poly.entity_id
_entity_poly.type
_entity_poly.pdbx_seq_one_letter_code
_entity_poly.pdbx_strand_id
1 'polypeptide(L)'
;MFTHDIGIVIVNYNVRHFLIQCLQSVRHSHTNNLKIDVWVVDNASVDGSQALISQNFPEVHLIANEKNVGFSAANNQAIKEMNAKYVLLLNPDTVLEEDTLQKCFEFMEDHPDAGAVGVRMIDGSGKFLPESKRKIPDLWNSFCKLTFLSDLFPSSKLFSGYNLGYLSESETNEVEVLCGAFMFMRNDTLEKTGLLDEDFFMYGEDIDLSYRILKAGYKIWYYPESSIIHYKGESTKKSSLNYVRTFYGAMHIYVNKHYGQGNAAVFARVIGVAISLRAMMSGLSRFISRIWRPVLDFVLIWLALSTIKDFWATHHFHQADYYENSEISYVLSAYSLVWVFFLWLGGQYDKTVKIWNTIFAIGSGTIFILLVYALLPENLRSSRAIILMGTISSAMIATFSSLIAKIISKSGKQLSTDIVTAIVASKENALKLSEIVKKSGLHTDQIHYIFPGTQTNDTFYTNTIALLPDVVKNLKVNEVIYSSEDTTMKEIINSMSKLESKVSFKIGGDDSLSIIGSHSKNHPGELYSLDENYILSSSTSLRYKRIFDIVSSLCLLPISPILWVLNAFDHRFLLNTILVLLGKATWIGYGGEKQDFNFLPTIKQAVISYPQSEKKLSYQDGHFRRANIFYASNYSFLLDAKILLYNLFKLSNKIK
;
A
#
# COMPACT_ATOMS: atom_id res chain seq x y z
N MET A 1 31.61 -33.14 8.10
CA MET A 1 30.26 -33.76 8.11
C MET A 1 29.31 -32.72 8.65
N PHE A 2 28.24 -32.39 7.92
CA PHE A 2 27.27 -31.37 8.36
C PHE A 2 26.54 -31.81 9.63
N THR A 3 26.24 -30.88 10.54
CA THR A 3 25.47 -31.19 11.77
C THR A 3 23.97 -31.14 11.54
N HIS A 4 23.53 -30.39 10.54
CA HIS A 4 22.14 -30.23 10.12
C HIS A 4 21.95 -30.58 8.64
N ASP A 5 20.73 -30.94 8.28
CA ASP A 5 20.35 -31.22 6.90
C ASP A 5 20.00 -29.93 6.16
N ILE A 6 19.27 -29.03 6.82
CA ILE A 6 18.81 -27.76 6.25
C ILE A 6 19.06 -26.62 7.25
N GLY A 7 19.74 -25.57 6.81
CA GLY A 7 19.84 -24.28 7.50
C GLY A 7 18.92 -23.26 6.84
N ILE A 8 18.08 -22.57 7.61
CA ILE A 8 17.11 -21.58 7.12
C ILE A 8 17.50 -20.21 7.64
N VAL A 9 17.72 -19.26 6.73
CA VAL A 9 18.05 -17.87 7.06
C VAL A 9 16.85 -16.98 6.73
N ILE A 10 16.41 -16.20 7.73
CA ILE A 10 15.32 -15.23 7.59
C ILE A 10 15.81 -13.84 7.99
N VAL A 11 15.83 -12.90 7.05
CA VAL A 11 16.19 -11.50 7.34
C VAL A 11 14.94 -10.68 7.64
N ASN A 12 14.82 -10.17 8.86
CA ASN A 12 13.65 -9.40 9.31
C ASN A 12 13.92 -7.88 9.32
N TYR A 13 12.93 -7.09 8.90
CA TYR A 13 12.93 -5.64 9.07
C TYR A 13 11.51 -5.07 9.15
N ASN A 14 11.04 -4.79 10.38
CA ASN A 14 9.73 -4.18 10.67
C ASN A 14 8.51 -4.94 10.11
N VAL A 15 8.54 -6.27 10.11
CA VAL A 15 7.44 -7.14 9.64
C VAL A 15 7.08 -8.24 10.64
N ARG A 16 7.06 -7.92 11.93
CA ARG A 16 6.77 -8.81 13.06
C ARG A 16 5.64 -9.82 12.81
N HIS A 17 4.49 -9.38 12.32
CA HIS A 17 3.32 -10.26 12.14
C HIS A 17 3.55 -11.32 11.08
N PHE A 18 4.16 -10.95 9.96
CA PHE A 18 4.50 -11.89 8.89
C PHE A 18 5.62 -12.83 9.31
N LEU A 19 6.64 -12.33 10.01
CA LEU A 19 7.74 -13.15 10.52
C LEU A 19 7.21 -14.28 11.41
N ILE A 20 6.24 -14.00 12.28
CA ILE A 20 5.66 -15.00 13.18
C ILE A 20 4.99 -16.12 12.37
N GLN A 21 4.19 -15.77 11.37
CA GLN A 21 3.56 -16.77 10.50
C GLN A 21 4.58 -17.58 9.71
N CYS A 22 5.64 -16.92 9.22
CA CYS A 22 6.74 -17.59 8.55
C CYS A 22 7.39 -18.64 9.48
N LEU A 23 7.78 -18.24 10.70
CA LEU A 23 8.38 -19.14 11.68
C LEU A 23 7.44 -20.27 12.11
N GLN A 24 6.14 -20.01 12.24
CA GLN A 24 5.14 -21.04 12.51
C GLN A 24 5.05 -22.05 11.37
N SER A 25 5.05 -21.60 10.12
CA SER A 25 5.04 -22.50 8.96
C SER A 25 6.30 -23.37 8.87
N VAL A 26 7.46 -22.82 9.26
CA VAL A 26 8.71 -23.59 9.38
C VAL A 26 8.58 -24.64 10.49
N ARG A 27 8.07 -24.26 11.67
CA ARG A 27 7.87 -25.18 12.81
C ARG A 27 6.89 -26.32 12.47
N HIS A 28 5.84 -26.04 11.70
CA HIS A 28 4.85 -27.02 11.28
C HIS A 28 5.26 -27.86 10.06
N SER A 29 6.44 -27.62 9.49
CA SER A 29 6.91 -28.39 8.33
C SER A 29 7.13 -29.87 8.69
N HIS A 30 6.62 -30.76 7.84
CA HIS A 30 6.86 -32.20 7.87
C HIS A 30 8.25 -32.49 7.29
N THR A 31 9.20 -32.82 8.16
CA THR A 31 10.60 -32.96 7.78
C THR A 31 11.12 -34.39 7.83
N ASN A 32 10.30 -35.41 8.11
CA ASN A 32 10.72 -36.82 8.18
C ASN A 32 12.03 -37.07 8.98
N ASN A 33 12.22 -36.34 10.09
CA ASN A 33 13.42 -36.35 10.94
C ASN A 33 14.66 -35.62 10.39
N LEU A 34 14.54 -34.81 9.33
CA LEU A 34 15.61 -33.89 8.93
C LEU A 34 15.90 -32.89 10.07
N LYS A 35 17.18 -32.66 10.32
CA LYS A 35 17.65 -31.70 11.31
C LYS A 35 17.66 -30.30 10.70
N ILE A 36 16.83 -29.43 11.24
CA ILE A 36 16.65 -28.05 10.77
C ILE A 36 17.33 -27.08 11.73
N ASP A 37 18.08 -26.14 11.18
CA ASP A 37 18.74 -25.04 11.91
C ASP A 37 18.14 -23.71 11.42
N VAL A 38 17.52 -22.93 12.31
CA VAL A 38 16.77 -21.72 11.91
C VAL A 38 17.40 -20.48 12.52
N TRP A 39 17.75 -19.54 11.65
CA TRP A 39 18.36 -18.26 12.03
C TRP A 39 17.51 -17.09 11.57
N VAL A 40 17.26 -16.16 12.48
CA VAL A 40 16.65 -14.87 12.16
C VAL A 40 17.68 -13.76 12.36
N VAL A 41 17.87 -12.95 11.32
CA VAL A 41 18.72 -11.76 11.38
C VAL A 41 17.83 -10.52 11.38
N ASP A 42 17.68 -9.89 12.55
CA ASP A 42 16.90 -8.67 12.69
C ASP A 42 17.73 -7.43 12.32
N ASN A 43 17.32 -6.73 11.26
CA ASN A 43 18.03 -5.58 10.70
C ASN A 43 17.63 -4.25 11.35
N ALA A 44 17.65 -4.20 12.69
CA ALA A 44 17.26 -3.04 13.51
C ALA A 44 15.76 -2.70 13.42
N SER A 45 14.90 -3.69 13.67
CA SER A 45 13.44 -3.49 13.73
C SER A 45 13.01 -2.76 14.99
N VAL A 46 11.94 -1.97 14.90
CA VAL A 46 11.34 -1.20 16.02
C VAL A 46 9.89 -1.61 16.32
N ASP A 47 9.46 -2.76 15.81
CA ASP A 47 8.09 -3.31 15.91
C ASP A 47 7.93 -4.34 17.04
N GLY A 48 8.98 -4.58 17.83
CA GLY A 48 9.01 -5.56 18.92
C GLY A 48 9.21 -7.01 18.47
N SER A 49 9.58 -7.26 17.21
CA SER A 49 9.90 -8.59 16.69
C SER A 49 10.97 -9.32 17.52
N GLN A 50 12.08 -8.67 17.87
CA GLN A 50 13.18 -9.28 18.64
C GLN A 50 12.72 -9.92 19.96
N ALA A 51 11.92 -9.16 20.74
CA ALA A 51 11.40 -9.62 22.02
C ALA A 51 10.47 -10.82 21.85
N LEU A 52 9.64 -10.80 20.80
CA LEU A 52 8.70 -11.88 20.53
C LEU A 52 9.39 -13.16 20.06
N ILE A 53 10.40 -13.06 19.19
CA ILE A 53 11.19 -14.23 18.74
C ILE A 53 11.79 -14.93 19.97
N SER A 54 12.43 -14.16 20.85
CA SER A 54 13.07 -14.69 22.05
C SER A 54 12.09 -15.37 23.02
N GLN A 55 10.82 -14.95 23.03
CA GLN A 55 9.77 -15.51 23.89
C GLN A 55 9.08 -16.73 23.28
N ASN A 56 8.76 -16.67 21.98
CA ASN A 56 7.86 -17.63 21.33
C ASN A 56 8.59 -18.67 20.48
N PHE A 57 9.85 -18.42 20.11
CA PHE A 57 10.67 -19.28 19.26
C PHE A 57 12.07 -19.45 19.86
N PRO A 58 12.21 -20.02 21.07
CA PRO A 58 13.50 -20.20 21.73
C PRO A 58 14.46 -21.14 20.97
N GLU A 59 13.93 -21.94 20.04
CA GLU A 59 14.71 -22.80 19.14
C GLU A 59 15.39 -22.04 17.99
N VAL A 60 15.03 -20.77 17.77
CA VAL A 60 15.56 -19.94 16.68
C VAL A 60 16.78 -19.15 17.15
N HIS A 61 17.85 -19.18 16.37
CA HIS A 61 19.03 -18.37 16.59
C HIS A 61 18.78 -16.92 16.11
N LEU A 62 18.88 -15.95 17.02
CA LEU A 62 18.64 -14.54 16.71
C LEU A 62 19.95 -13.75 16.63
N ILE A 63 20.21 -13.11 15.48
CA ILE A 63 21.22 -12.07 15.31
C ILE A 63 20.51 -10.72 15.25
N ALA A 64 20.74 -9.85 16.24
CA ALA A 64 20.13 -8.52 16.29
C ALA A 64 21.15 -7.44 15.87
N ASN A 65 20.99 -6.88 14.67
CA ASN A 65 21.86 -5.81 14.17
C ASN A 65 21.44 -4.45 14.74
N GLU A 66 22.41 -3.59 15.05
CA GLU A 66 22.16 -2.20 15.48
C GLU A 66 21.70 -1.26 14.35
N LYS A 67 21.99 -1.65 13.10
CA LYS A 67 21.61 -0.90 11.89
C LYS A 67 21.17 -1.87 10.79
N ASN A 68 20.37 -1.38 9.87
CA ASN A 68 20.01 -2.14 8.68
C ASN A 68 21.22 -2.24 7.73
N VAL A 69 21.83 -3.44 7.65
CA VAL A 69 23.01 -3.72 6.82
C VAL A 69 22.66 -4.19 5.40
N GLY A 70 21.37 -4.30 5.07
CA GLY A 70 20.91 -4.84 3.80
C GLY A 70 20.66 -6.34 3.83
N PHE A 71 20.15 -6.88 2.74
CA PHE A 71 19.76 -8.28 2.61
C PHE A 71 20.98 -9.21 2.48
N SER A 72 21.95 -8.89 1.63
CA SER A 72 23.12 -9.75 1.39
C SER A 72 23.98 -9.91 2.64
N ALA A 73 24.37 -8.79 3.26
CA ALA A 73 25.21 -8.83 4.46
C ALA A 73 24.51 -9.53 5.63
N ALA A 74 23.21 -9.29 5.83
CA ALA A 74 22.43 -9.96 6.87
C ALA A 74 22.33 -11.48 6.64
N ASN A 75 22.03 -11.93 5.42
CA ASN A 75 22.02 -13.36 5.12
C ASN A 75 23.39 -13.99 5.36
N ASN A 76 24.46 -13.36 4.87
CA ASN A 76 25.82 -13.85 5.03
C ASN A 76 26.24 -13.98 6.51
N GLN A 77 25.75 -13.14 7.42
CA GLN A 77 26.02 -13.27 8.86
C GLN A 77 25.56 -14.63 9.38
N ALA A 78 24.32 -15.03 9.09
CA ALA A 78 23.78 -16.31 9.53
C ALA A 78 24.43 -17.50 8.79
N ILE A 79 24.60 -17.42 7.47
CA ILE A 79 25.16 -18.53 6.67
C ILE A 79 26.57 -18.91 7.15
N LYS A 80 27.37 -17.94 7.60
CA LYS A 80 28.73 -18.18 8.12
C LYS A 80 28.75 -18.94 9.44
N GLU A 81 27.68 -18.87 10.23
CA GLU A 81 27.55 -19.58 11.51
C GLU A 81 26.91 -20.97 11.34
N MET A 82 26.21 -21.20 10.23
CA MET A 82 25.51 -22.45 9.96
C MET A 82 26.45 -23.59 9.55
N ASN A 83 26.10 -24.81 9.98
CA ASN A 83 26.71 -26.05 9.50
C ASN A 83 25.63 -27.02 9.00
N ALA A 84 25.11 -26.72 7.80
CA ALA A 84 24.03 -27.46 7.18
C ALA A 84 24.35 -27.87 5.73
N LYS A 85 23.87 -29.05 5.31
CA LYS A 85 24.06 -29.60 3.95
C LYS A 85 23.39 -28.74 2.87
N TYR A 86 22.20 -28.21 3.19
CA TYR A 86 21.47 -27.26 2.36
C TYR A 86 21.21 -25.96 3.12
N VAL A 87 21.19 -24.84 2.41
CA VAL A 87 20.88 -23.51 2.94
C VAL A 87 19.68 -22.95 2.21
N LEU A 88 18.66 -22.54 2.94
CA LEU A 88 17.47 -21.88 2.43
C LEU A 88 17.49 -20.41 2.81
N LEU A 89 17.47 -19.53 1.80
CA LEU A 89 17.07 -18.14 2.01
C LEU A 89 15.55 -18.08 2.01
N LEU A 90 14.97 -17.58 3.10
CA LEU A 90 13.54 -17.47 3.27
C LEU A 90 13.16 -16.05 3.70
N ASN A 91 12.26 -15.43 2.94
CA ASN A 91 11.78 -14.10 3.31
C ASN A 91 10.82 -14.18 4.52
N PRO A 92 10.79 -13.15 5.39
CA PRO A 92 9.92 -13.13 6.57
C PRO A 92 8.43 -13.00 6.23
N ASP A 93 8.09 -12.64 4.99
CA ASP A 93 6.72 -12.53 4.49
C ASP A 93 6.29 -13.74 3.64
N THR A 94 6.76 -14.94 4.03
CA THR A 94 6.44 -16.21 3.37
C THR A 94 5.76 -17.20 4.31
N VAL A 95 4.99 -18.12 3.73
CA VAL A 95 4.34 -19.25 4.44
C VAL A 95 4.52 -20.51 3.62
N LEU A 96 5.10 -21.54 4.22
CA LEU A 96 5.41 -22.82 3.58
C LEU A 96 4.23 -23.79 3.61
N GLU A 97 4.09 -24.63 2.58
CA GLU A 97 3.37 -25.90 2.72
C GLU A 97 4.13 -26.85 3.66
N GLU A 98 3.41 -27.72 4.34
CA GLU A 98 3.97 -28.63 5.33
C GLU A 98 5.07 -29.53 4.72
N ASP A 99 4.92 -29.97 3.48
CA ASP A 99 5.87 -30.87 2.80
C ASP A 99 6.95 -30.14 1.98
N THR A 100 7.02 -28.80 2.02
CA THR A 100 7.92 -27.99 1.17
C THR A 100 9.38 -28.37 1.38
N LEU A 101 9.84 -28.36 2.64
CA LEU A 101 11.25 -28.59 2.98
C LEU A 101 11.69 -30.00 2.61
N GLN A 102 10.84 -31.00 2.90
CA GLN A 102 11.10 -32.40 2.57
C GLN A 102 11.23 -32.61 1.07
N LYS A 103 10.28 -32.11 0.28
CA LYS A 103 10.32 -32.26 -1.18
C LYS A 103 11.51 -31.55 -1.81
N CYS A 104 11.88 -30.37 -1.32
CA CYS A 104 13.07 -29.67 -1.80
C CYS A 104 14.36 -30.45 -1.49
N PHE A 105 14.44 -31.05 -0.29
CA PHE A 105 15.55 -31.91 0.09
C PHE A 105 15.64 -33.13 -0.84
N GLU A 106 14.54 -33.89 -1.01
CA GLU A 106 14.47 -35.05 -1.90
C GLU A 106 14.84 -34.70 -3.34
N PHE A 107 14.28 -33.61 -3.87
CA PHE A 107 14.60 -33.14 -5.21
C PHE A 107 16.11 -32.86 -5.38
N MET A 108 16.75 -32.25 -4.39
CA MET A 108 18.19 -31.96 -4.45
C MET A 108 19.07 -33.19 -4.23
N GLU A 109 18.61 -34.21 -3.51
CA GLU A 109 19.30 -35.51 -3.44
C GLU A 109 19.25 -36.23 -4.79
N ASP A 110 18.08 -36.20 -5.46
CA ASP A 110 17.87 -36.85 -6.75
C ASP A 110 18.55 -36.12 -7.93
N HIS A 111 18.92 -34.85 -7.75
CA HIS A 111 19.59 -34.03 -8.76
C HIS A 111 20.95 -33.50 -8.25
N PRO A 112 22.03 -34.32 -8.31
CA PRO A 112 23.35 -33.91 -7.85
C PRO A 112 23.94 -32.69 -8.60
N ASP A 113 23.51 -32.44 -9.83
CA ASP A 113 23.90 -31.27 -10.64
C ASP A 113 23.09 -30.01 -10.32
N ALA A 114 22.02 -30.11 -9.52
CA ALA A 114 21.28 -28.97 -9.02
C ALA A 114 22.10 -28.24 -7.94
N GLY A 115 22.43 -26.98 -8.24
CA GLY A 115 23.05 -26.07 -7.29
C GLY A 115 22.03 -25.35 -6.41
N ALA A 116 20.84 -25.07 -6.97
CA ALA A 116 19.72 -24.48 -6.26
C ALA A 116 18.37 -24.90 -6.84
N VAL A 117 17.34 -24.89 -5.99
CA VAL A 117 15.93 -25.08 -6.37
C VAL A 117 15.07 -23.99 -5.72
N GLY A 118 14.07 -23.52 -6.46
CA GLY A 118 13.02 -22.64 -5.95
C GLY A 118 11.65 -23.23 -6.27
N VAL A 119 10.63 -22.75 -5.56
CA VAL A 119 9.28 -23.32 -5.60
C VAL A 119 8.27 -22.38 -6.25
N ARG A 120 7.06 -22.89 -6.52
CA ARG A 120 5.94 -22.08 -6.98
C ARG A 120 5.53 -21.10 -5.88
N MET A 121 5.56 -19.80 -6.15
CA MET A 121 5.06 -18.81 -5.20
C MET A 121 3.74 -18.19 -5.67
N ILE A 122 2.82 -17.97 -4.74
CA ILE A 122 1.60 -17.18 -4.93
C ILE A 122 1.59 -15.97 -3.99
N ASP A 123 0.89 -14.89 -4.33
CA ASP A 123 0.62 -13.81 -3.36
C ASP A 123 -0.57 -14.15 -2.45
N GLY A 124 -0.83 -13.31 -1.44
CA GLY A 124 -1.98 -13.48 -0.55
C GLY A 124 -3.35 -13.35 -1.22
N SER A 125 -3.41 -13.12 -2.54
CA SER A 125 -4.65 -13.21 -3.34
C SER A 125 -4.77 -14.51 -4.13
N GLY A 126 -3.88 -15.49 -3.90
CA GLY A 126 -3.87 -16.76 -4.63
C GLY A 126 -3.23 -16.69 -6.02
N LYS A 127 -2.71 -15.52 -6.43
CA LYS A 127 -2.19 -15.31 -7.78
C LYS A 127 -0.72 -15.70 -7.87
N PHE A 128 -0.37 -16.47 -8.91
CA PHE A 128 1.00 -16.83 -9.22
C PHE A 128 1.94 -15.61 -9.29
N LEU A 129 3.11 -15.77 -8.69
CA LEU A 129 4.21 -14.80 -8.70
C LEU A 129 5.17 -15.14 -9.86
N PRO A 130 5.25 -14.33 -10.92
CA PRO A 130 6.17 -14.60 -12.03
C PRO A 130 7.64 -14.58 -11.61
N GLU A 131 7.97 -13.93 -10.50
CA GLU A 131 9.32 -13.96 -9.93
C GLU A 131 9.76 -15.35 -9.42
N SER A 132 8.86 -16.35 -9.35
CA SER A 132 9.20 -17.75 -9.02
C SER A 132 10.19 -18.37 -10.01
N LYS A 133 10.24 -17.84 -11.23
CA LYS A 133 11.16 -18.28 -12.28
C LYS A 133 11.61 -17.10 -13.11
N ARG A 134 12.92 -16.89 -13.22
CA ARG A 134 13.48 -15.77 -13.97
C ARG A 134 14.59 -16.21 -14.90
N LYS A 135 14.79 -15.38 -15.92
CA LYS A 135 15.95 -15.40 -16.79
C LYS A 135 16.99 -14.40 -16.29
N ILE A 136 18.28 -14.63 -16.55
CA ILE A 136 19.31 -13.61 -16.35
C ILE A 136 18.90 -12.32 -17.09
N PRO A 137 19.02 -11.14 -16.46
CA PRO A 137 18.72 -9.88 -17.12
C PRO A 137 19.63 -9.64 -18.33
N ASP A 138 19.08 -9.76 -19.53
CA ASP A 138 19.69 -9.23 -20.75
C ASP A 138 19.07 -7.87 -21.13
N LEU A 139 19.69 -7.18 -22.09
CA LEU A 139 19.26 -5.84 -22.53
C LEU A 139 17.79 -5.80 -22.94
N TRP A 140 17.37 -6.79 -23.72
CA TRP A 140 16.05 -6.83 -24.32
C TRP A 140 14.98 -7.16 -23.27
N ASN A 141 15.21 -8.18 -22.46
CA ASN A 141 14.32 -8.58 -21.38
C ASN A 141 14.17 -7.47 -20.32
N SER A 142 15.26 -6.77 -20.00
CA SER A 142 15.22 -5.62 -19.10
C SER A 142 14.43 -4.45 -19.71
N PHE A 143 14.63 -4.15 -21.00
CA PHE A 143 13.86 -3.14 -21.71
C PHE A 143 12.37 -3.46 -21.74
N CYS A 144 11.99 -4.69 -22.12
CA CYS A 144 10.60 -5.12 -22.17
C CYS A 144 9.93 -5.06 -20.79
N LYS A 145 10.66 -5.42 -19.72
CA LYS A 145 10.15 -5.36 -18.36
C LYS A 145 9.93 -3.93 -17.88
N LEU A 146 10.83 -3.00 -18.23
CA LEU A 146 10.74 -1.61 -17.80
C LEU A 146 9.73 -0.77 -18.60
N THR A 147 9.44 -1.15 -19.84
CA THR A 147 8.48 -0.48 -20.73
C THR A 147 7.08 -1.08 -20.73
N PHE A 148 6.79 -2.05 -19.85
CA PHE A 148 5.52 -2.78 -19.74
C PHE A 148 5.18 -3.69 -20.94
N LEU A 149 6.08 -3.86 -21.91
CA LEU A 149 5.89 -4.80 -23.02
C LEU A 149 5.69 -6.23 -22.51
N SER A 150 6.38 -6.62 -21.42
CA SER A 150 6.17 -7.93 -20.78
C SER A 150 4.74 -8.12 -20.26
N ASP A 151 4.10 -7.03 -19.82
CA ASP A 151 2.77 -7.08 -19.23
C ASP A 151 1.68 -7.05 -20.31
N LEU A 152 1.97 -6.45 -21.48
CA LEU A 152 1.12 -6.50 -22.67
C LEU A 152 1.15 -7.85 -23.39
N PHE A 153 2.30 -8.53 -23.35
CA PHE A 153 2.51 -9.82 -24.03
C PHE A 153 3.06 -10.89 -23.06
N PRO A 154 2.30 -11.27 -22.02
CA PRO A 154 2.80 -12.05 -20.88
C PRO A 154 3.26 -13.47 -21.22
N SER A 155 2.71 -14.07 -22.28
CA SER A 155 3.08 -15.43 -22.73
C SER A 155 4.11 -15.44 -23.86
N SER A 156 4.58 -14.28 -24.32
CA SER A 156 5.53 -14.20 -25.43
C SER A 156 6.95 -14.51 -24.95
N LYS A 157 7.62 -15.45 -25.61
CA LYS A 157 9.05 -15.71 -25.40
C LYS A 157 9.92 -14.49 -25.72
N LEU A 158 9.48 -13.64 -26.66
CA LEU A 158 10.20 -12.44 -27.05
C LEU A 158 10.02 -11.30 -26.04
N PHE A 159 8.80 -11.05 -25.54
CA PHE A 159 8.51 -9.87 -24.71
C PHE A 159 8.45 -10.16 -23.21
N SER A 160 8.28 -11.42 -22.80
CA SER A 160 8.15 -11.87 -21.41
C SER A 160 9.25 -12.86 -21.02
N GLY A 161 10.42 -12.77 -21.66
CA GLY A 161 11.54 -13.66 -21.40
C GLY A 161 12.11 -13.53 -19.98
N TYR A 162 12.13 -12.32 -19.39
CA TYR A 162 12.65 -12.11 -18.03
C TYR A 162 11.95 -12.96 -16.96
N ASN A 163 10.62 -13.06 -17.03
CA ASN A 163 9.80 -13.85 -16.09
C ASN A 163 9.47 -15.24 -16.64
N LEU A 164 10.08 -15.63 -17.77
CA LEU A 164 9.82 -16.89 -18.46
C LEU A 164 8.32 -17.16 -18.64
N GLY A 165 7.54 -16.13 -19.01
CA GLY A 165 6.07 -16.21 -19.00
C GLY A 165 5.47 -17.17 -20.04
N TYR A 166 6.30 -17.71 -20.92
CA TYR A 166 5.96 -18.75 -21.88
C TYR A 166 6.07 -20.18 -21.30
N LEU A 167 6.66 -20.35 -20.11
CA LEU A 167 6.72 -21.64 -19.42
C LEU A 167 5.48 -21.83 -18.52
N SER A 168 4.98 -23.06 -18.43
CA SER A 168 3.88 -23.41 -17.52
C SER A 168 4.25 -23.16 -16.05
N GLU A 169 3.31 -22.64 -15.26
CA GLU A 169 3.50 -22.49 -13.81
C GLU A 169 3.48 -23.83 -13.06
N SER A 170 2.98 -24.90 -13.69
CA SER A 170 2.81 -26.23 -13.07
C SER A 170 3.83 -27.26 -13.53
N GLU A 171 4.84 -26.87 -14.32
CA GLU A 171 5.86 -27.79 -14.82
C GLU A 171 7.23 -27.47 -14.21
N THR A 172 7.96 -28.51 -13.82
CA THR A 172 9.36 -28.42 -13.41
C THR A 172 10.22 -27.98 -14.59
N ASN A 173 11.03 -26.95 -14.40
CA ASN A 173 11.85 -26.37 -15.47
C ASN A 173 13.23 -25.97 -14.93
N GLU A 174 14.26 -26.16 -15.76
CA GLU A 174 15.53 -25.47 -15.55
C GLU A 174 15.32 -23.96 -15.80
N VAL A 175 15.82 -23.14 -14.89
CA VAL A 175 15.69 -21.68 -14.93
C VAL A 175 17.05 -21.05 -14.66
N GLU A 176 17.19 -19.75 -14.92
CA GLU A 176 18.51 -19.10 -14.76
C GLU A 176 18.62 -18.30 -13.46
N VAL A 177 17.51 -17.86 -12.89
CA VAL A 177 17.48 -17.02 -11.69
C VAL A 177 16.31 -17.41 -10.79
N LEU A 178 16.60 -17.56 -9.50
CA LEU A 178 15.61 -17.70 -8.43
C LEU A 178 15.43 -16.39 -7.67
N CYS A 179 14.29 -16.28 -6.98
CA CYS A 179 14.01 -15.16 -6.10
C CYS A 179 14.60 -15.43 -4.72
N GLY A 180 15.29 -14.45 -4.12
CA GLY A 180 15.79 -14.56 -2.74
C GLY A 180 14.70 -14.74 -1.67
N ALA A 181 13.42 -14.66 -2.04
CA ALA A 181 12.30 -14.97 -1.15
C ALA A 181 12.19 -16.45 -0.78
N PHE A 182 12.61 -17.34 -1.69
CA PHE A 182 12.77 -18.76 -1.45
C PHE A 182 13.85 -19.29 -2.40
N MET A 183 15.04 -19.55 -1.86
CA MET A 183 16.17 -20.07 -2.63
C MET A 183 16.87 -21.16 -1.82
N PHE A 184 16.59 -22.43 -2.17
CA PHE A 184 17.13 -23.61 -1.50
C PHE A 184 18.39 -24.09 -2.21
N MET A 185 19.54 -24.03 -1.56
CA MET A 185 20.86 -24.15 -2.18
C MET A 185 21.70 -25.23 -1.52
N ARG A 186 22.51 -25.91 -2.33
CA ARG A 186 23.51 -26.87 -1.82
C ARG A 186 24.69 -26.12 -1.19
N ASN A 187 25.16 -26.57 -0.03
CA ASN A 187 26.30 -25.95 0.65
C ASN A 187 27.57 -25.96 -0.23
N ASP A 188 27.91 -27.10 -0.85
CA ASP A 188 29.04 -27.23 -1.80
C ASP A 188 28.97 -26.20 -2.95
N THR A 189 27.74 -25.87 -3.39
CA THR A 189 27.54 -24.82 -4.41
C THR A 189 27.93 -23.45 -3.86
N LEU A 190 27.55 -23.13 -2.62
CA LEU A 190 27.94 -21.88 -1.96
C LEU A 190 29.44 -21.81 -1.69
N GLU A 191 30.08 -22.92 -1.30
CA GLU A 191 31.54 -22.97 -1.13
C GLU A 191 32.26 -22.67 -2.46
N LYS A 192 31.78 -23.23 -3.57
CA LYS A 192 32.39 -23.03 -4.90
C LYS A 192 32.12 -21.64 -5.49
N THR A 193 30.93 -21.09 -5.26
CA THR A 193 30.49 -19.84 -5.90
C THR A 193 30.75 -18.60 -5.05
N GLY A 194 30.90 -18.76 -3.73
CA GLY A 194 30.85 -17.70 -2.73
C GLY A 194 29.41 -17.37 -2.30
N LEU A 195 29.27 -16.68 -1.17
CA LEU A 195 27.97 -16.28 -0.62
C LEU A 195 27.32 -15.12 -1.40
N LEU A 196 26.31 -14.45 -0.84
CA LEU A 196 25.72 -13.27 -1.47
C LEU A 196 26.76 -12.14 -1.54
N ASP A 197 26.76 -11.39 -2.64
CA ASP A 197 27.70 -10.28 -2.83
C ASP A 197 27.22 -9.05 -2.02
N GLU A 198 28.01 -8.66 -1.02
CA GLU A 198 27.67 -7.61 -0.06
C GLU A 198 27.69 -6.20 -0.67
N ASP A 199 28.20 -6.02 -1.90
CA ASP A 199 28.03 -4.76 -2.65
C ASP A 199 26.55 -4.49 -2.97
N PHE A 200 25.74 -5.56 -3.07
CA PHE A 200 24.30 -5.44 -3.23
C PHE A 200 23.63 -5.28 -1.87
N PHE A 201 23.06 -4.10 -1.61
CA PHE A 201 22.21 -3.90 -0.44
C PHE A 201 20.89 -4.71 -0.55
N MET A 202 20.26 -4.76 -1.73
CA MET A 202 19.01 -5.50 -2.04
C MET A 202 18.70 -5.52 -3.56
N TYR A 203 17.94 -6.51 -4.05
CA TYR A 203 17.39 -6.70 -5.40
C TYR A 203 18.31 -7.13 -6.55
N GLY A 204 19.58 -7.39 -6.30
CA GLY A 204 20.51 -7.87 -7.34
C GLY A 204 21.36 -9.04 -6.91
N GLU A 205 21.41 -9.31 -5.62
CA GLU A 205 22.13 -10.39 -4.99
C GLU A 205 21.62 -11.78 -5.39
N ASP A 206 20.30 -11.93 -5.57
CA ASP A 206 19.68 -13.18 -6.02
C ASP A 206 20.07 -13.50 -7.48
N ILE A 207 20.06 -12.48 -8.33
CA ILE A 207 20.50 -12.54 -9.74
C ILE A 207 22.01 -12.83 -9.82
N ASP A 208 22.82 -12.12 -9.03
CA ASP A 208 24.27 -12.29 -9.00
C ASP A 208 24.68 -13.70 -8.58
N LEU A 209 24.13 -14.19 -7.47
CA LEU A 209 24.41 -15.52 -6.96
C LEU A 209 23.94 -16.59 -7.96
N SER A 210 22.74 -16.46 -8.52
CA SER A 210 22.24 -17.38 -9.55
C SER A 210 23.16 -17.43 -10.78
N TYR A 211 23.64 -16.27 -11.23
CA TYR A 211 24.61 -16.20 -12.34
C TYR A 211 25.92 -16.92 -12.01
N ARG A 212 26.46 -16.73 -10.79
CA ARG A 212 27.67 -17.42 -10.34
C ARG A 212 27.48 -18.94 -10.23
N ILE A 213 26.32 -19.40 -9.77
CA ILE A 213 25.96 -20.83 -9.72
C ILE A 213 26.01 -21.46 -11.11
N LEU A 214 25.39 -20.82 -12.10
CA LEU A 214 25.43 -21.29 -13.49
C LEU A 214 26.85 -21.30 -14.05
N LYS A 215 27.65 -20.26 -13.75
CA LYS A 215 29.07 -20.19 -14.18
C LYS A 215 29.94 -21.26 -13.54
N ALA A 216 29.59 -21.72 -12.34
CA ALA A 216 30.27 -22.82 -11.68
C ALA A 216 29.87 -24.21 -12.24
N GLY A 217 28.95 -24.26 -13.21
CA GLY A 217 28.52 -25.48 -13.91
C GLY A 217 27.36 -26.21 -13.26
N TYR A 218 26.71 -25.61 -12.26
CA TYR A 218 25.50 -26.17 -11.65
C TYR A 218 24.24 -25.68 -12.36
N LYS A 219 23.16 -26.45 -12.24
CA LYS A 219 21.82 -26.08 -12.70
C LYS A 219 21.01 -25.41 -11.61
N ILE A 220 20.02 -24.64 -12.02
CA ILE A 220 19.03 -24.01 -11.14
C ILE A 220 17.64 -24.46 -11.58
N TRP A 221 16.83 -24.90 -10.64
CA TRP A 221 15.54 -25.52 -10.93
C TRP A 221 14.37 -24.73 -10.34
N TYR A 222 13.29 -24.64 -11.12
CA TYR A 222 11.96 -24.28 -10.65
C TYR A 222 11.15 -25.56 -10.46
N TYR A 223 10.63 -25.75 -9.25
CA TYR A 223 9.94 -26.96 -8.81
C TYR A 223 8.53 -26.64 -8.27
N PRO A 224 7.46 -26.84 -9.06
CA PRO A 224 6.11 -26.42 -8.70
C PRO A 224 5.29 -27.46 -7.92
N GLU A 225 5.84 -28.63 -7.60
CA GLU A 225 5.13 -29.65 -6.83
C GLU A 225 4.96 -29.30 -5.35
N SER A 226 5.61 -28.23 -4.90
CA SER A 226 5.29 -27.52 -3.67
C SER A 226 5.11 -26.03 -3.96
N SER A 227 4.23 -25.40 -3.20
CA SER A 227 3.96 -23.97 -3.29
C SER A 227 4.18 -23.25 -1.96
N ILE A 228 4.42 -21.96 -2.02
CA ILE A 228 4.46 -21.09 -0.85
C ILE A 228 3.59 -19.85 -1.09
N ILE A 229 3.10 -19.24 -0.01
CA ILE A 229 2.58 -17.87 -0.06
C ILE A 229 3.77 -16.93 0.16
N HIS A 230 3.84 -15.86 -0.63
CA HIS A 230 4.74 -14.74 -0.39
C HIS A 230 3.94 -13.44 -0.49
N TYR A 231 3.69 -12.80 0.66
CA TYR A 231 2.79 -11.66 0.83
C TYR A 231 3.27 -10.35 0.18
N LYS A 232 4.47 -10.35 -0.44
CA LYS A 232 5.05 -9.36 -1.35
C LYS A 232 4.59 -7.90 -1.17
N GLY A 233 5.51 -7.07 -0.68
CA GLY A 233 5.36 -5.61 -0.65
C GLY A 233 5.18 -5.03 0.75
N GLU A 234 5.07 -5.90 1.74
CA GLU A 234 4.98 -5.58 3.17
C GLU A 234 6.32 -5.08 3.69
N SER A 235 7.41 -5.77 3.35
CA SER A 235 8.79 -5.38 3.70
C SER A 235 9.35 -4.26 2.82
N THR A 236 8.74 -3.99 1.65
CA THR A 236 9.18 -2.86 0.80
C THR A 236 8.07 -2.25 -0.05
N LYS A 237 7.84 -0.94 0.16
CA LYS A 237 6.92 -0.12 -0.64
C LYS A 237 7.51 0.14 -2.04
N LYS A 238 7.18 -0.75 -3.01
CA LYS A 238 7.66 -0.74 -4.41
C LYS A 238 7.36 0.54 -5.21
N SER A 239 6.46 1.39 -4.73
CA SER A 239 6.11 2.68 -5.36
C SER A 239 6.98 3.86 -4.89
N SER A 240 7.89 3.65 -3.94
CA SER A 240 8.77 4.71 -3.46
C SER A 240 9.92 4.96 -4.44
N LEU A 241 10.35 6.23 -4.55
CA LEU A 241 11.54 6.60 -5.31
C LEU A 241 12.81 5.88 -4.81
N ASN A 242 12.82 5.50 -3.52
CA ASN A 242 13.90 4.73 -2.92
C ASN A 242 13.97 3.30 -3.48
N TYR A 243 12.85 2.59 -3.63
CA TYR A 243 12.82 1.27 -4.25
C TYR A 243 13.43 1.30 -5.66
N VAL A 244 12.96 2.27 -6.46
CA VAL A 244 13.46 2.55 -7.81
C VAL A 244 14.98 2.73 -7.77
N ARG A 245 15.48 3.64 -6.93
CA ARG A 245 16.91 3.92 -6.81
C ARG A 245 17.74 2.69 -6.38
N THR A 246 17.30 1.94 -5.37
CA THR A 246 18.01 0.76 -4.87
C THR A 246 18.05 -0.34 -5.93
N PHE A 247 16.91 -0.65 -6.56
CA PHE A 247 16.84 -1.65 -7.63
C PHE A 247 17.76 -1.30 -8.80
N TYR A 248 17.80 -0.03 -9.23
CA TYR A 248 18.68 0.38 -10.33
C TYR A 248 20.15 0.47 -9.93
N GLY A 249 20.43 0.86 -8.68
CA GLY A 249 21.78 0.76 -8.11
C GLY A 249 22.30 -0.67 -8.19
N ALA A 250 21.48 -1.65 -7.78
CA ALA A 250 21.79 -3.06 -7.89
C ALA A 250 22.03 -3.49 -9.35
N MET A 251 21.16 -3.14 -10.29
CA MET A 251 21.37 -3.49 -11.70
C MET A 251 22.64 -2.86 -12.29
N HIS A 252 23.01 -1.65 -11.86
CA HIS A 252 24.28 -1.03 -12.27
C HIS A 252 25.50 -1.78 -11.73
N ILE A 253 25.46 -2.25 -10.48
CA ILE A 253 26.51 -3.10 -9.90
C ILE A 253 26.63 -4.40 -10.69
N TYR A 254 25.51 -5.11 -10.90
CA TYR A 254 25.46 -6.37 -11.63
C TYR A 254 26.08 -6.27 -13.03
N VAL A 255 25.66 -5.25 -13.79
CA VAL A 255 26.13 -5.03 -15.15
C VAL A 255 27.62 -4.74 -15.18
N ASN A 256 28.14 -3.87 -14.29
CA ASN A 256 29.57 -3.56 -14.26
C ASN A 256 30.43 -4.78 -13.90
N LYS A 257 29.91 -5.68 -13.05
CA LYS A 257 30.61 -6.91 -12.66
C LYS A 257 30.64 -7.95 -13.78
N HIS A 258 29.53 -8.15 -14.50
CA HIS A 258 29.36 -9.29 -15.42
C HIS A 258 29.44 -8.94 -16.90
N TYR A 259 29.21 -7.68 -17.28
CA TYR A 259 29.21 -7.21 -18.67
C TYR A 259 30.21 -6.05 -18.78
N GLY A 260 31.46 -6.34 -19.15
CA GLY A 260 32.59 -5.39 -19.12
C GLY A 260 32.30 -3.95 -19.62
N GLN A 261 33.16 -2.99 -19.24
CA GLN A 261 32.90 -1.55 -19.25
C GLN A 261 32.17 -0.96 -20.49
N GLY A 262 32.47 -1.44 -21.70
CA GLY A 262 31.81 -0.99 -22.93
C GLY A 262 30.32 -1.40 -23.03
N ASN A 263 30.00 -2.64 -22.68
CA ASN A 263 28.63 -3.14 -22.66
C ASN A 263 27.86 -2.58 -21.46
N ALA A 264 28.54 -2.34 -20.34
CA ALA A 264 27.95 -1.71 -19.17
C ALA A 264 27.40 -0.31 -19.45
N ALA A 265 28.15 0.53 -20.18
CA ALA A 265 27.72 1.88 -20.49
C ALA A 265 26.48 1.92 -21.39
N VAL A 266 26.36 0.98 -22.34
CA VAL A 266 25.17 0.86 -23.21
C VAL A 266 23.97 0.37 -22.41
N PHE A 267 24.15 -0.67 -21.59
CA PHE A 267 23.11 -1.20 -20.73
C PHE A 267 22.60 -0.13 -19.75
N ALA A 268 23.51 0.58 -19.07
CA ALA A 268 23.16 1.67 -18.17
C ALA A 268 22.35 2.77 -18.88
N ARG A 269 22.70 3.12 -20.13
CA ARG A 269 21.95 4.10 -20.94
C ARG A 269 20.55 3.61 -21.28
N VAL A 270 20.40 2.37 -21.77
CA VAL A 270 19.09 1.79 -22.12
C VAL A 270 18.17 1.74 -20.90
N ILE A 271 18.70 1.26 -19.77
CA ILE A 271 17.98 1.24 -18.50
C ILE A 271 17.62 2.66 -18.06
N GLY A 272 18.56 3.62 -18.10
CA GLY A 272 18.32 5.02 -17.77
C GLY A 272 17.19 5.66 -18.57
N VAL A 273 17.12 5.40 -19.88
CA VAL A 273 16.01 5.84 -20.74
C VAL A 273 14.70 5.18 -20.34
N ALA A 274 14.69 3.87 -20.14
CA ALA A 274 13.49 3.14 -19.74
C ALA A 274 12.94 3.60 -18.37
N ILE A 275 13.83 3.95 -17.43
CA ILE A 275 13.46 4.54 -16.13
C ILE A 275 12.81 5.90 -16.32
N SER A 276 13.45 6.77 -17.12
CA SER A 276 12.95 8.12 -17.37
C SER A 276 11.57 8.06 -18.01
N LEU A 277 11.38 7.15 -18.98
CA LEU A 277 10.10 6.86 -19.59
C LEU A 277 9.08 6.35 -18.56
N ARG A 278 9.45 5.39 -17.71
CA ARG A 278 8.58 4.86 -16.65
C ARG A 278 8.18 5.94 -15.63
N ALA A 279 9.11 6.78 -15.22
CA ALA A 279 8.86 7.89 -14.29
C ALA A 279 7.92 8.92 -14.93
N MET A 280 8.14 9.25 -16.20
CA MET A 280 7.28 10.14 -16.97
C MET A 280 5.87 9.56 -17.15
N MET A 281 5.75 8.30 -17.58
CA MET A 281 4.46 7.61 -17.76
C MET A 281 3.70 7.49 -16.43
N SER A 282 4.38 7.14 -15.33
CA SER A 282 3.78 7.08 -14.00
C SER A 282 3.36 8.47 -13.51
N GLY A 283 4.16 9.50 -13.75
CA GLY A 283 3.85 10.89 -13.42
C GLY A 283 2.64 11.39 -14.20
N LEU A 284 2.63 11.15 -15.52
CA LEU A 284 1.55 11.52 -16.41
C LEU A 284 0.26 10.79 -16.07
N SER A 285 0.31 9.48 -15.82
CA SER A 285 -0.85 8.69 -15.40
C SER A 285 -1.42 9.17 -14.06
N ARG A 286 -0.56 9.48 -13.07
CA ARG A 286 -0.99 10.06 -11.78
C ARG A 286 -1.57 11.47 -11.93
N PHE A 287 -1.02 12.27 -12.83
CA PHE A 287 -1.53 13.60 -13.14
C PHE A 287 -2.91 13.49 -13.78
N ILE A 288 -3.03 12.76 -14.91
CA ILE A 288 -4.28 12.54 -15.64
C ILE A 288 -5.36 11.98 -14.71
N SER A 289 -5.06 10.92 -13.96
CA SER A 289 -6.02 10.29 -13.04
C SER A 289 -6.53 11.24 -11.94
N ARG A 290 -5.75 12.27 -11.57
CA ARG A 290 -6.14 13.29 -10.59
C ARG A 290 -6.96 14.43 -11.20
N ILE A 291 -6.69 14.83 -12.44
CA ILE A 291 -7.28 16.04 -13.04
C ILE A 291 -8.47 15.77 -13.96
N TRP A 292 -8.62 14.56 -14.51
CA TRP A 292 -9.62 14.31 -15.56
C TRP A 292 -11.06 14.55 -15.10
N ARG A 293 -11.40 14.22 -13.85
CA ARG A 293 -12.76 14.43 -13.30
C ARG A 293 -13.08 15.92 -13.11
N PRO A 294 -12.25 16.74 -12.43
CA PRO A 294 -12.44 18.18 -12.38
C PRO A 294 -12.56 18.83 -13.77
N VAL A 295 -11.72 18.40 -14.74
CA VAL A 295 -11.76 18.92 -16.11
C VAL A 295 -13.05 18.54 -16.80
N LEU A 296 -13.50 17.29 -16.66
CA LEU A 296 -14.78 16.84 -17.21
C LEU A 296 -15.95 17.64 -16.64
N ASP A 297 -16.03 17.79 -15.31
CA ASP A 297 -17.08 18.56 -14.66
C ASP A 297 -17.04 20.03 -15.10
N PHE A 298 -15.86 20.63 -15.21
CA PHE A 298 -15.72 22.00 -15.72
C PHE A 298 -16.30 22.16 -17.12
N VAL A 299 -15.93 21.26 -18.04
CA VAL A 299 -16.41 21.29 -19.43
C VAL A 299 -17.93 21.10 -19.49
N LEU A 300 -18.46 20.14 -18.75
CA LEU A 300 -19.90 19.85 -18.72
C LEU A 300 -20.71 20.99 -18.11
N ILE A 301 -20.24 21.59 -17.00
CA ILE A 301 -20.91 22.72 -16.35
C ILE A 301 -20.86 23.95 -17.27
N TRP A 302 -19.71 24.22 -17.89
CA TRP A 302 -19.57 25.34 -18.82
C TRP A 302 -20.47 25.19 -20.05
N LEU A 303 -20.57 23.98 -20.61
CA LEU A 303 -21.49 23.68 -21.70
C LEU A 303 -22.95 23.88 -21.27
N ALA A 304 -23.32 23.37 -20.09
CA ALA A 304 -24.67 23.55 -19.54
C ALA A 304 -25.03 25.02 -19.28
N LEU A 305 -24.09 25.81 -18.77
CA LEU A 305 -24.29 27.25 -18.60
C LEU A 305 -24.44 27.98 -19.93
N SER A 306 -23.67 27.57 -20.95
CA SER A 306 -23.75 28.15 -22.29
C SER A 306 -25.11 27.87 -22.93
N THR A 307 -25.63 26.64 -22.81
CA THR A 307 -26.96 26.30 -23.31
C THR A 307 -28.08 26.98 -22.52
N ILE A 308 -27.95 27.08 -21.19
CA ILE A 308 -28.88 27.84 -20.33
C ILE A 308 -28.91 29.32 -20.74
N LYS A 309 -27.74 29.91 -21.01
CA LYS A 309 -27.60 31.30 -21.45
C LYS A 309 -28.35 31.54 -22.76
N ASP A 310 -28.13 30.70 -23.78
CA ASP A 310 -28.81 30.82 -25.09
C ASP A 310 -30.33 30.57 -24.98
N PHE A 311 -30.73 29.57 -24.18
CA PHE A 311 -32.13 29.28 -23.90
C PHE A 311 -32.82 30.47 -23.22
N TRP A 312 -32.19 31.04 -22.19
CA TRP A 312 -32.74 32.16 -21.43
C TRP A 312 -32.82 33.44 -22.28
N ALA A 313 -31.81 33.69 -23.14
CA ALA A 313 -31.83 34.78 -24.11
C ALA A 313 -33.06 34.70 -25.03
N THR A 314 -33.29 33.52 -25.61
CA THR A 314 -34.39 33.29 -26.56
C THR A 314 -35.77 33.33 -25.91
N HIS A 315 -35.94 32.78 -24.70
CA HIS A 315 -37.27 32.60 -24.10
C HIS A 315 -37.69 33.73 -23.16
N HIS A 316 -36.74 34.38 -22.48
CA HIS A 316 -37.05 35.46 -21.54
C HIS A 316 -36.86 36.84 -22.15
N PHE A 317 -35.77 37.04 -22.91
CA PHE A 317 -35.48 38.31 -23.58
C PHE A 317 -36.00 38.35 -25.02
N HIS A 318 -36.48 37.24 -25.56
CA HIS A 318 -36.96 37.12 -26.94
C HIS A 318 -35.92 37.56 -28.00
N GLN A 319 -34.63 37.49 -27.65
CA GLN A 319 -33.49 37.84 -28.51
C GLN A 319 -32.39 36.80 -28.33
N ALA A 320 -32.06 36.06 -29.39
CA ALA A 320 -31.01 35.04 -29.33
C ALA A 320 -29.60 35.65 -29.15
N ASP A 321 -29.39 36.85 -29.68
CA ASP A 321 -28.15 37.63 -29.65
C ASP A 321 -27.99 38.52 -28.42
N TYR A 322 -28.93 38.45 -27.44
CA TYR A 322 -28.94 39.32 -26.26
C TYR A 322 -27.59 39.37 -25.52
N TYR A 323 -26.85 38.26 -25.51
CA TYR A 323 -25.55 38.14 -24.84
C TYR A 323 -24.34 38.15 -25.81
N GLU A 324 -24.53 38.30 -27.12
CA GLU A 324 -23.48 38.10 -28.13
C GLU A 324 -22.37 39.17 -28.04
N ASN A 325 -22.71 40.40 -27.68
CA ASN A 325 -21.76 41.50 -27.44
C ASN A 325 -21.30 41.62 -25.98
N SER A 326 -21.57 40.60 -25.15
CA SER A 326 -21.24 40.62 -23.72
C SER A 326 -20.07 39.70 -23.39
N GLU A 327 -19.24 40.13 -22.44
CA GLU A 327 -18.12 39.34 -21.90
C GLU A 327 -18.60 38.19 -20.97
N ILE A 328 -19.89 37.81 -21.06
CA ILE A 328 -20.53 36.85 -20.16
C ILE A 328 -19.91 35.47 -20.26
N SER A 329 -19.35 35.08 -21.42
CA SER A 329 -18.70 33.78 -21.59
C SER A 329 -17.53 33.59 -20.61
N TYR A 330 -16.75 34.64 -20.34
CA TYR A 330 -15.69 34.62 -19.33
C TYR A 330 -16.26 34.46 -17.90
N VAL A 331 -17.40 35.11 -17.64
CA VAL A 331 -18.10 35.01 -16.36
C VAL A 331 -18.65 33.60 -16.14
N LEU A 332 -19.21 32.96 -17.17
CA LEU A 332 -19.68 31.57 -17.11
C LEU A 332 -18.50 30.60 -16.87
N SER A 333 -17.35 30.81 -17.52
CA SER A 333 -16.13 30.05 -17.21
C SER A 333 -15.70 30.23 -15.76
N ALA A 334 -15.76 31.44 -15.22
CA ALA A 334 -15.46 31.71 -13.82
C ALA A 334 -16.44 30.99 -12.88
N TYR A 335 -17.75 30.98 -13.16
CA TYR A 335 -18.74 30.24 -12.38
C TYR A 335 -18.47 28.74 -12.37
N SER A 336 -18.18 28.14 -13.54
CA SER A 336 -17.81 26.74 -13.64
C SER A 336 -16.56 26.40 -12.81
N LEU A 337 -15.53 27.26 -12.85
CA LEU A 337 -14.31 27.10 -12.05
C LEU A 337 -14.62 27.16 -10.54
N VAL A 338 -15.47 28.09 -10.11
CA VAL A 338 -15.86 28.21 -8.70
C VAL A 338 -16.58 26.94 -8.23
N TRP A 339 -17.58 26.45 -8.96
CA TRP A 339 -18.27 25.22 -8.55
C TRP A 339 -17.32 24.02 -8.52
N VAL A 340 -16.47 23.84 -9.53
CA VAL A 340 -15.47 22.77 -9.54
C VAL A 340 -14.49 22.88 -8.36
N PHE A 341 -14.07 24.10 -8.01
CA PHE A 341 -13.22 24.34 -6.85
C PHE A 341 -13.91 23.91 -5.55
N PHE A 342 -15.17 24.31 -5.33
CA PHE A 342 -15.90 23.90 -4.12
C PHE A 342 -16.21 22.40 -4.09
N LEU A 343 -16.51 21.79 -5.24
CA LEU A 343 -16.66 20.34 -5.37
C LEU A 343 -15.36 19.63 -4.99
N TRP A 344 -14.21 20.15 -5.44
CA TRP A 344 -12.90 19.65 -5.01
C TRP A 344 -12.68 19.80 -3.50
N LEU A 345 -13.08 20.92 -2.90
CA LEU A 345 -13.03 21.11 -1.45
C LEU A 345 -13.87 20.09 -0.69
N GLY A 346 -15.12 19.88 -1.13
CA GLY A 346 -16.05 18.91 -0.56
C GLY A 346 -15.63 17.44 -0.73
N GLY A 347 -14.58 17.17 -1.51
CA GLY A 347 -14.10 15.82 -1.78
C GLY A 347 -14.91 15.07 -2.82
N GLN A 348 -15.59 15.78 -3.72
CA GLN A 348 -16.28 15.17 -4.88
C GLN A 348 -15.34 14.27 -5.69
N TYR A 349 -14.06 14.66 -5.77
CA TYR A 349 -13.05 13.96 -6.55
C TYR A 349 -12.23 12.92 -5.77
N ASP A 350 -12.55 12.71 -4.49
CA ASP A 350 -11.86 11.74 -3.63
C ASP A 350 -12.39 10.32 -3.83
N LYS A 351 -11.72 9.34 -3.19
CA LYS A 351 -12.10 7.92 -3.24
C LYS A 351 -13.52 7.65 -2.71
N THR A 352 -13.90 8.35 -1.64
CA THR A 352 -15.20 8.20 -0.97
C THR A 352 -15.98 9.51 -1.07
N VAL A 353 -17.02 9.52 -1.88
CA VAL A 353 -17.88 10.70 -2.07
C VAL A 353 -19.10 10.58 -1.15
N LYS A 354 -19.29 11.57 -0.28
CA LYS A 354 -20.50 11.72 0.54
C LYS A 354 -21.43 12.71 -0.14
N ILE A 355 -22.66 12.29 -0.46
CA ILE A 355 -23.65 13.12 -1.17
C ILE A 355 -23.88 14.47 -0.49
N TRP A 356 -23.91 14.48 0.85
CA TRP A 356 -24.07 15.71 1.64
C TRP A 356 -22.93 16.71 1.40
N ASN A 357 -21.69 16.23 1.29
CA ASN A 357 -20.56 17.11 1.00
C ASN A 357 -20.68 17.74 -0.39
N THR A 358 -21.20 17.00 -1.37
CA THR A 358 -21.47 17.52 -2.73
C THR A 358 -22.51 18.64 -2.69
N ILE A 359 -23.61 18.43 -1.96
CA ILE A 359 -24.67 19.44 -1.79
C ILE A 359 -24.11 20.70 -1.12
N PHE A 360 -23.38 20.54 -0.01
CA PHE A 360 -22.76 21.67 0.70
C PHE A 360 -21.71 22.39 -0.16
N ALA A 361 -20.92 21.66 -0.94
CA ALA A 361 -19.95 22.25 -1.86
C ALA A 361 -20.64 23.13 -2.90
N ILE A 362 -21.67 22.64 -3.56
CA ILE A 362 -22.41 23.40 -4.58
C ILE A 362 -23.10 24.60 -3.97
N GLY A 363 -23.77 24.43 -2.83
CA GLY A 363 -24.39 25.55 -2.11
C GLY A 363 -23.37 26.63 -1.73
N SER A 364 -22.21 26.23 -1.21
CA SER A 364 -21.12 27.16 -0.86
C SER A 364 -20.57 27.88 -2.10
N GLY A 365 -20.40 27.17 -3.21
CA GLY A 365 -19.98 27.75 -4.48
C GLY A 365 -20.99 28.75 -5.03
N THR A 366 -22.29 28.44 -4.95
CA THR A 366 -23.36 29.35 -5.37
C THR A 366 -23.42 30.61 -4.50
N ILE A 367 -23.30 30.48 -3.18
CA ILE A 367 -23.22 31.63 -2.26
C ILE A 367 -22.01 32.51 -2.63
N PHE A 368 -20.85 31.89 -2.87
CA PHE A 368 -19.66 32.62 -3.30
C PHE A 368 -19.85 33.34 -4.64
N ILE A 369 -20.44 32.67 -5.63
CA ILE A 369 -20.78 33.27 -6.93
C ILE A 369 -21.70 34.47 -6.73
N LEU A 370 -22.75 34.36 -5.91
CA LEU A 370 -23.68 35.46 -5.65
C LEU A 370 -23.01 36.65 -4.93
N LEU A 371 -22.08 36.39 -4.01
CA LEU A 371 -21.29 37.43 -3.34
C LEU A 371 -20.40 38.18 -4.34
N VAL A 372 -19.66 37.46 -5.19
CA VAL A 372 -18.82 38.07 -6.23
C VAL A 372 -19.70 38.81 -7.26
N TYR A 373 -20.81 38.20 -7.67
CA TYR A 373 -21.77 38.79 -8.59
C TYR A 373 -22.30 40.15 -8.11
N ALA A 374 -22.57 40.29 -6.82
CA ALA A 374 -23.02 41.56 -6.24
C ALA A 374 -21.98 42.69 -6.40
N LEU A 375 -20.69 42.34 -6.52
CA LEU A 375 -19.58 43.27 -6.71
C LEU A 375 -19.22 43.51 -8.18
N LEU A 376 -19.76 42.73 -9.12
CA LEU A 376 -19.44 42.89 -10.54
C LEU A 376 -20.07 44.17 -11.12
N PRO A 377 -19.40 44.84 -12.08
CA PRO A 377 -20.01 45.87 -12.93
C PRO A 377 -21.22 45.37 -13.72
N GLU A 378 -22.17 46.26 -14.06
CA GLU A 378 -23.44 45.88 -14.70
C GLU A 378 -23.27 45.16 -16.04
N ASN A 379 -22.28 45.54 -16.84
CA ASN A 379 -21.98 44.91 -18.14
C ASN A 379 -21.46 43.46 -18.02
N LEU A 380 -21.01 43.04 -16.83
CA LEU A 380 -20.56 41.67 -16.55
C LEU A 380 -21.62 40.83 -15.79
N ARG A 381 -22.75 41.44 -15.40
CA ARG A 381 -23.79 40.74 -14.64
C ARG A 381 -24.70 39.95 -15.57
N SER A 382 -24.63 38.64 -15.46
CA SER A 382 -25.63 37.72 -16.01
C SER A 382 -26.99 37.84 -15.31
N SER A 383 -28.06 37.32 -15.91
CA SER A 383 -29.31 37.07 -15.16
C SER A 383 -29.04 36.13 -13.98
N ARG A 384 -29.59 36.44 -12.79
CA ARG A 384 -29.51 35.56 -11.61
C ARG A 384 -30.17 34.19 -11.85
N ALA A 385 -31.12 34.12 -12.78
CA ALA A 385 -31.75 32.87 -13.18
C ALA A 385 -30.72 31.88 -13.76
N ILE A 386 -29.70 32.38 -14.47
CA ILE A 386 -28.60 31.54 -14.99
C ILE A 386 -27.80 30.92 -13.84
N ILE A 387 -27.56 31.68 -12.76
CA ILE A 387 -26.85 31.17 -11.57
C ILE A 387 -27.68 30.09 -10.86
N LEU A 388 -28.98 30.29 -10.70
CA LEU A 388 -29.89 29.33 -10.06
C LEU A 388 -30.04 28.04 -10.89
N MET A 389 -30.29 28.14 -12.19
CA MET A 389 -30.36 26.99 -13.08
C MET A 389 -29.01 26.27 -13.17
N GLY A 390 -27.92 27.03 -13.26
CA GLY A 390 -26.56 26.49 -13.24
C GLY A 390 -26.21 25.75 -11.94
N THR A 391 -26.77 26.17 -10.80
CA THR A 391 -26.62 25.46 -9.51
C THR A 391 -27.24 24.06 -9.60
N ILE A 392 -28.44 23.96 -10.16
CA ILE A 392 -29.15 22.68 -10.35
C ILE A 392 -28.39 21.79 -11.34
N SER A 393 -28.00 22.33 -12.49
CA SER A 393 -27.24 21.59 -13.49
C SER A 393 -25.90 21.10 -12.95
N SER A 394 -25.19 21.92 -12.17
CA SER A 394 -23.93 21.53 -11.53
C SER A 394 -24.13 20.37 -10.54
N ALA A 395 -25.24 20.34 -9.81
CA ALA A 395 -25.57 19.24 -8.89
C ALA A 395 -25.86 17.93 -9.63
N MET A 396 -26.60 18.01 -10.73
CA MET A 396 -26.86 16.87 -11.59
C MET A 396 -25.57 16.33 -12.22
N ILE A 397 -24.74 17.21 -12.78
CA ILE A 397 -23.46 16.86 -13.41
C ILE A 397 -22.51 16.24 -12.39
N ALA A 398 -22.34 16.84 -11.21
CA ALA A 398 -21.49 16.29 -10.17
C ALA A 398 -21.95 14.87 -9.76
N THR A 399 -23.25 14.67 -9.57
CA THR A 399 -23.83 13.36 -9.23
C THR A 399 -23.58 12.34 -10.33
N PHE A 400 -23.81 12.70 -11.59
CA PHE A 400 -23.59 11.85 -12.75
C PHE A 400 -22.11 11.50 -12.94
N SER A 401 -21.21 12.48 -12.83
CA SER A 401 -19.75 12.30 -12.88
C SER A 401 -19.26 11.34 -11.78
N SER A 402 -19.85 11.43 -10.58
CA SER A 402 -19.59 10.47 -9.50
C SER A 402 -20.11 9.07 -9.80
N LEU A 403 -21.26 8.94 -10.47
CA LEU A 403 -21.78 7.63 -10.91
C LEU A 403 -20.88 6.99 -11.97
N ILE A 404 -20.46 7.76 -12.98
CA ILE A 404 -19.49 7.32 -14.00
C ILE A 404 -18.18 6.91 -13.34
N ALA A 405 -17.64 7.73 -12.43
CA ALA A 405 -16.41 7.42 -11.73
C ALA A 405 -16.53 6.13 -10.90
N LYS A 406 -17.69 5.88 -10.29
CA LYS A 406 -17.98 4.60 -9.61
C LYS A 406 -18.02 3.43 -10.60
N ILE A 407 -18.61 3.59 -11.78
CA ILE A 407 -18.65 2.53 -12.81
C ILE A 407 -17.25 2.22 -13.34
N ILE A 408 -16.47 3.25 -13.69
CA ILE A 408 -15.08 3.12 -14.15
C ILE A 408 -14.21 2.51 -13.04
N SER A 409 -14.37 2.97 -11.79
CA SER A 409 -13.64 2.41 -10.65
C SER A 409 -14.07 0.98 -10.32
N LYS A 410 -15.34 0.61 -10.51
CA LYS A 410 -15.84 -0.77 -10.32
C LYS A 410 -15.24 -1.76 -11.33
N SER A 411 -14.68 -1.29 -12.44
CA SER A 411 -13.85 -2.12 -13.33
C SER A 411 -12.54 -2.60 -12.68
N GLY A 412 -12.20 -2.16 -11.46
CA GLY A 412 -11.01 -2.63 -10.74
C GLY A 412 -11.04 -2.56 -9.20
N LYS A 413 -12.03 -1.94 -8.56
CA LYS A 413 -12.18 -1.90 -7.08
C LYS A 413 -13.64 -1.85 -6.65
N GLN A 414 -14.01 -2.81 -5.81
CA GLN A 414 -15.31 -2.85 -5.14
C GLN A 414 -15.33 -1.75 -4.07
N LEU A 415 -16.24 -0.78 -4.22
CA LEU A 415 -16.68 0.09 -3.12
C LEU A 415 -17.22 -0.81 -2.01
N SER A 416 -16.98 -0.42 -0.75
CA SER A 416 -17.58 -0.94 0.49
C SER A 416 -19.03 -1.44 0.34
N THR A 417 -19.15 -2.67 -0.12
CA THR A 417 -20.36 -3.49 -0.10
C THR A 417 -20.23 -4.40 1.10
N ASP A 418 -21.33 -4.58 1.82
CA ASP A 418 -21.59 -5.62 2.81
C ASP A 418 -20.61 -6.79 2.64
N ILE A 419 -19.69 -6.93 3.60
CA ILE A 419 -18.66 -7.96 3.54
C ILE A 419 -19.34 -9.28 3.89
N VAL A 420 -19.36 -10.19 2.93
CA VAL A 420 -19.86 -11.56 3.11
C VAL A 420 -18.64 -12.43 3.32
N THR A 421 -18.49 -12.92 4.55
CA THR A 421 -17.29 -13.63 4.99
C THR A 421 -17.59 -15.13 5.06
N ALA A 422 -16.69 -15.95 4.52
CA ALA A 422 -16.67 -17.38 4.78
C ALA A 422 -15.52 -17.72 5.73
N ILE A 423 -15.80 -18.41 6.83
CA ILE A 423 -14.77 -18.86 7.79
C ILE A 423 -14.61 -20.37 7.64
N VAL A 424 -13.44 -20.80 7.18
CA VAL A 424 -13.06 -22.22 7.04
C VAL A 424 -12.31 -22.63 8.30
N ALA A 425 -13.01 -23.29 9.22
CA ALA A 425 -12.46 -23.66 10.53
C ALA A 425 -13.32 -24.74 11.20
N SER A 426 -12.78 -25.39 12.24
CA SER A 426 -13.58 -26.20 13.15
C SER A 426 -14.57 -25.31 13.92
N LYS A 427 -15.61 -25.91 14.50
CA LYS A 427 -16.71 -25.16 15.12
C LYS A 427 -16.25 -24.20 16.21
N GLU A 428 -15.28 -24.61 17.03
CA GLU A 428 -14.73 -23.79 18.11
C GLU A 428 -13.97 -22.58 17.54
N ASN A 429 -13.03 -22.83 16.62
CA ASN A 429 -12.20 -21.78 16.04
C ASN A 429 -12.98 -20.87 15.10
N ALA A 430 -13.99 -21.39 14.39
CA ALA A 430 -14.92 -20.61 13.59
C ALA A 430 -15.63 -19.54 14.43
N LEU A 431 -16.08 -19.90 15.63
CA LEU A 431 -16.73 -18.97 16.55
C LEU A 431 -15.74 -17.92 17.07
N LYS A 432 -14.52 -18.32 17.47
CA LYS A 432 -13.46 -17.38 17.89
C LYS A 432 -13.12 -16.37 16.80
N LEU A 433 -12.86 -16.84 15.58
CA LEU A 433 -12.55 -15.98 14.43
C LEU A 433 -13.71 -15.05 14.11
N SER A 434 -14.96 -15.54 14.18
CA SER A 434 -16.14 -14.70 13.98
C SER A 434 -16.25 -13.56 15.00
N GLU A 435 -15.80 -13.79 16.24
CA GLU A 435 -15.80 -12.78 17.29
C GLU A 435 -14.74 -11.70 17.03
N ILE A 436 -13.55 -12.10 16.57
CA ILE A 436 -12.49 -11.17 16.16
C ILE A 436 -12.97 -10.28 15.00
N VAL A 437 -13.57 -10.90 13.97
CA VAL A 437 -14.13 -10.19 12.82
C VAL A 437 -15.20 -9.18 13.28
N LYS A 438 -16.15 -9.60 14.12
CA LYS A 438 -17.20 -8.71 14.65
C LYS A 438 -16.64 -7.54 15.48
N LYS A 439 -15.58 -7.78 16.28
CA LYS A 439 -14.94 -6.76 17.12
C LYS A 439 -14.10 -5.76 16.32
N SER A 440 -13.67 -6.12 15.12
CA SER A 440 -12.85 -5.24 14.27
C SER A 440 -13.58 -3.99 13.76
N GLY A 441 -14.90 -3.91 13.91
CA GLY A 441 -15.69 -2.77 13.45
C GLY A 441 -15.91 -2.70 11.94
N LEU A 442 -15.43 -3.70 11.18
CA LEU A 442 -15.82 -3.90 9.79
C LEU A 442 -17.22 -4.53 9.76
N HIS A 443 -18.18 -3.86 9.11
CA HIS A 443 -19.55 -4.33 8.96
C HIS A 443 -19.57 -5.60 8.09
N THR A 444 -19.41 -6.77 8.70
CA THR A 444 -19.75 -8.06 8.10
C THR A 444 -21.22 -8.34 8.36
N ASP A 445 -22.06 -8.23 7.33
CA ASP A 445 -23.50 -8.48 7.47
C ASP A 445 -23.82 -9.98 7.55
N GLN A 446 -22.98 -10.83 6.94
CA GLN A 446 -23.18 -12.28 6.87
C GLN A 446 -21.85 -13.03 7.01
N ILE A 447 -21.84 -13.99 7.95
CA ILE A 447 -20.73 -14.93 8.17
C ILE A 447 -21.24 -16.33 7.87
N HIS A 448 -20.59 -17.01 6.93
CA HIS A 448 -20.83 -18.40 6.57
C HIS A 448 -19.72 -19.28 7.14
N TYR A 449 -20.08 -20.32 7.89
CA TYR A 449 -19.11 -21.26 8.42
C TYR A 449 -18.93 -22.42 7.44
N ILE A 450 -17.69 -22.73 7.11
CA ILE A 450 -17.31 -23.74 6.13
C ILE A 450 -16.49 -24.81 6.85
N PHE A 451 -16.88 -26.07 6.67
CA PHE A 451 -16.20 -27.19 7.27
C PHE A 451 -14.87 -27.44 6.53
N PRO A 452 -13.73 -27.55 7.25
CA PRO A 452 -12.42 -27.75 6.64
C PRO A 452 -12.25 -29.14 6.00
N GLY A 453 -13.03 -30.14 6.40
CA GLY A 453 -13.01 -31.48 5.80
C GLY A 453 -13.85 -31.61 4.52
N THR A 454 -13.90 -32.82 3.97
CA THR A 454 -14.55 -33.10 2.67
C THR A 454 -16.07 -33.30 2.75
N GLN A 455 -16.59 -33.76 3.88
CA GLN A 455 -18.02 -34.02 4.12
C GLN A 455 -18.41 -33.60 5.53
N THR A 456 -19.63 -33.09 5.69
CA THR A 456 -20.20 -32.77 7.00
C THR A 456 -21.71 -33.02 7.02
N ASN A 457 -22.20 -33.54 8.14
CA ASN A 457 -23.63 -33.67 8.42
C ASN A 457 -24.11 -32.63 9.45
N ASP A 458 -23.22 -31.77 9.95
CA ASP A 458 -23.55 -30.75 10.95
C ASP A 458 -24.19 -29.53 10.27
N THR A 459 -25.40 -29.17 10.70
CA THR A 459 -26.18 -28.04 10.19
C THR A 459 -25.57 -26.68 10.54
N PHE A 460 -24.56 -26.62 11.42
CA PHE A 460 -23.77 -25.43 11.69
C PHE A 460 -23.04 -24.91 10.44
N TYR A 461 -22.55 -25.81 9.59
CA TYR A 461 -21.77 -25.44 8.41
C TYR A 461 -22.68 -25.22 7.21
N THR A 462 -22.41 -24.15 6.48
CA THR A 462 -23.07 -23.87 5.20
C THR A 462 -22.65 -24.89 4.14
N ASN A 463 -21.37 -25.25 4.11
CA ASN A 463 -20.83 -26.28 3.21
C ASN A 463 -19.41 -26.70 3.63
N THR A 464 -18.71 -27.42 2.76
CA THR A 464 -17.32 -27.87 2.95
C THR A 464 -16.32 -27.07 2.11
N ILE A 465 -15.03 -27.15 2.45
CA ILE A 465 -13.96 -26.50 1.68
C ILE A 465 -13.93 -26.96 0.21
N ALA A 466 -14.33 -28.20 -0.06
CA ALA A 466 -14.38 -28.76 -1.42
C ALA A 466 -15.43 -28.05 -2.31
N LEU A 467 -16.53 -27.60 -1.71
CA LEU A 467 -17.62 -26.87 -2.38
C LEU A 467 -17.52 -25.35 -2.16
N LEU A 468 -16.41 -24.87 -1.61
CA LEU A 468 -16.17 -23.45 -1.39
C LEU A 468 -16.28 -22.60 -2.66
N PRO A 469 -15.82 -23.04 -3.86
CA PRO A 469 -16.04 -22.27 -5.10
C PRO A 469 -17.52 -21.99 -5.39
N ASP A 470 -18.39 -22.98 -5.15
CA ASP A 470 -19.83 -22.84 -5.37
C ASP A 470 -20.45 -21.91 -4.31
N VAL A 471 -20.02 -22.03 -3.06
CA VAL A 471 -20.44 -21.13 -1.96
C VAL A 471 -20.06 -19.69 -2.28
N VAL A 472 -18.81 -19.46 -2.69
CA VAL A 472 -18.29 -18.13 -3.04
C VAL A 472 -19.11 -17.51 -4.15
N LYS A 473 -19.42 -18.28 -5.20
CA LYS A 473 -20.19 -17.81 -6.33
C LYS A 473 -21.66 -17.55 -5.99
N ASN A 474 -22.32 -18.48 -5.30
CA ASN A 474 -23.76 -18.42 -5.02
C ASN A 474 -24.10 -17.39 -3.95
N LEU A 475 -23.29 -17.30 -2.90
CA LEU A 475 -23.51 -16.37 -1.78
C LEU A 475 -22.75 -15.05 -1.95
N LYS A 476 -22.00 -14.90 -3.06
CA LYS A 476 -21.20 -13.70 -3.36
C LYS A 476 -20.22 -13.36 -2.25
N VAL A 477 -19.58 -14.38 -1.67
CA VAL A 477 -18.54 -14.23 -0.65
C VAL A 477 -17.39 -13.39 -1.22
N ASN A 478 -16.97 -12.39 -0.46
CA ASN A 478 -15.88 -11.49 -0.85
C ASN A 478 -14.65 -11.60 0.08
N GLU A 479 -14.78 -12.29 1.21
CA GLU A 479 -13.68 -12.60 2.12
C GLU A 479 -13.75 -14.06 2.57
N VAL A 480 -12.62 -14.76 2.55
CA VAL A 480 -12.46 -16.10 3.10
C VAL A 480 -11.34 -16.07 4.15
N ILE A 481 -11.66 -16.55 5.34
CA ILE A 481 -10.73 -16.65 6.48
C ILE A 481 -10.49 -18.12 6.76
N TYR A 482 -9.26 -18.57 6.65
CA TYR A 482 -8.84 -19.92 6.98
C TYR A 482 -8.28 -19.97 8.39
N SER A 483 -8.60 -21.04 9.12
CA SER A 483 -7.94 -21.41 10.36
C SER A 483 -6.69 -22.23 10.06
N SER A 484 -5.51 -21.72 10.40
CA SER A 484 -4.23 -22.43 10.28
C SER A 484 -4.13 -23.65 11.21
N GLU A 485 -4.91 -23.68 12.30
CA GLU A 485 -4.98 -24.83 13.20
C GLU A 485 -5.83 -25.98 12.64
N ASP A 486 -6.84 -25.65 11.81
CA ASP A 486 -7.83 -26.64 11.35
C ASP A 486 -7.63 -27.06 9.89
N THR A 487 -6.84 -26.30 9.11
CA THR A 487 -6.63 -26.53 7.67
C THR A 487 -5.16 -26.42 7.34
N THR A 488 -4.62 -27.41 6.62
CA THR A 488 -3.21 -27.40 6.21
C THR A 488 -2.93 -26.26 5.23
N MET A 489 -1.72 -25.69 5.25
CA MET A 489 -1.29 -24.67 4.30
C MET A 489 -1.39 -25.16 2.86
N LYS A 490 -1.13 -26.45 2.62
CA LYS A 490 -1.36 -27.08 1.31
C LYS A 490 -2.82 -27.01 0.85
N GLU A 491 -3.77 -27.28 1.74
CA GLU A 491 -5.21 -27.15 1.43
C GLU A 491 -5.62 -25.69 1.23
N ILE A 492 -5.09 -24.77 2.06
CA ILE A 492 -5.33 -23.33 1.94
C ILE A 492 -4.83 -22.81 0.58
N ILE A 493 -3.57 -23.08 0.22
CA ILE A 493 -2.96 -22.63 -1.05
C ILE A 493 -3.70 -23.20 -2.26
N ASN A 494 -4.09 -24.48 -2.20
CA ASN A 494 -4.89 -25.13 -3.24
C ASN A 494 -6.29 -24.50 -3.35
N SER A 495 -6.93 -24.21 -2.22
CA SER A 495 -8.21 -23.50 -2.16
C SER A 495 -8.11 -22.11 -2.77
N MET A 496 -7.12 -21.31 -2.36
CA MET A 496 -6.85 -19.97 -2.88
C MET A 496 -6.63 -19.97 -4.40
N SER A 497 -5.89 -20.96 -4.91
CA SER A 497 -5.58 -21.06 -6.35
C SER A 497 -6.80 -21.42 -7.22
N LYS A 498 -7.84 -22.04 -6.64
CA LYS A 498 -9.08 -22.44 -7.33
C LYS A 498 -10.15 -21.35 -7.32
N LEU A 499 -10.06 -20.40 -6.39
CA LEU A 499 -11.05 -19.37 -6.19
C LEU A 499 -10.81 -18.14 -7.09
N GLU A 500 -11.88 -17.42 -7.43
CA GLU A 500 -11.78 -16.26 -8.32
C GLU A 500 -10.96 -15.11 -7.68
N SER A 501 -10.22 -14.38 -8.50
CA SER A 501 -9.35 -13.24 -8.11
C SER A 501 -10.03 -12.06 -7.38
N LYS A 502 -11.34 -12.12 -7.14
CA LYS A 502 -12.13 -11.09 -6.46
C LYS A 502 -12.35 -11.37 -4.96
N VAL A 503 -11.90 -12.52 -4.47
CA VAL A 503 -12.00 -12.91 -3.06
C VAL A 503 -10.75 -12.46 -2.30
N SER A 504 -10.95 -11.90 -1.10
CA SER A 504 -9.89 -11.65 -0.14
C SER A 504 -9.59 -12.91 0.67
N PHE A 505 -8.32 -13.26 0.83
CA PHE A 505 -7.92 -14.39 1.67
C PHE A 505 -7.19 -13.90 2.91
N LYS A 506 -7.57 -14.48 4.05
CA LYS A 506 -6.89 -14.26 5.32
C LYS A 506 -6.66 -15.57 6.04
N ILE A 507 -5.62 -15.61 6.84
CA ILE A 507 -5.26 -16.75 7.67
C ILE A 507 -5.23 -16.25 9.12
N GLY A 508 -5.91 -16.94 10.01
CA GLY A 508 -5.87 -16.72 11.45
C GLY A 508 -5.92 -18.07 12.17
N GLY A 509 -5.89 -18.05 13.50
CA GLY A 509 -5.96 -19.27 14.30
C GLY A 509 -4.67 -19.58 15.05
N ASP A 510 -3.53 -19.09 14.62
CA ASP A 510 -2.30 -19.15 15.43
C ASP A 510 -2.52 -18.36 16.74
N ASP A 511 -1.98 -18.79 17.90
CA ASP A 511 -2.08 -18.16 19.27
C ASP A 511 -2.02 -16.61 19.34
N SER A 512 -1.60 -15.96 18.27
CA SER A 512 -1.82 -14.55 18.00
C SER A 512 -3.32 -14.19 17.82
N LEU A 513 -3.81 -13.21 18.57
CA LEU A 513 -5.14 -12.59 18.40
C LEU A 513 -5.28 -11.79 17.09
N SER A 514 -4.64 -12.21 15.99
CA SER A 514 -4.60 -11.50 14.71
C SER A 514 -5.02 -12.38 13.55
N ILE A 515 -5.84 -11.80 12.67
CA ILE A 515 -6.14 -12.37 11.34
C ILE A 515 -5.33 -11.58 10.33
N ILE A 516 -4.48 -12.28 9.57
CA ILE A 516 -3.52 -11.66 8.65
C ILE A 516 -3.95 -11.98 7.22
N GLY A 517 -3.97 -10.96 6.37
CA GLY A 517 -4.12 -11.13 4.92
C GLY A 517 -3.51 -9.97 4.14
N SER A 518 -3.11 -10.22 2.89
CA SER A 518 -2.57 -9.20 2.00
C SER A 518 -3.45 -9.00 0.77
N HIS A 519 -3.81 -7.75 0.47
CA HIS A 519 -4.67 -7.40 -0.67
C HIS A 519 -3.89 -7.17 -1.98
N SER A 520 -2.95 -8.07 -2.33
CA SER A 520 -2.05 -8.03 -3.50
C SER A 520 -0.81 -7.14 -3.38
N LYS A 521 0.15 -7.39 -4.29
CA LYS A 521 1.49 -6.76 -4.44
C LYS A 521 1.61 -5.24 -4.29
N ASN A 522 0.50 -4.50 -4.35
CA ASN A 522 0.44 -3.03 -4.38
C ASN A 522 -0.28 -2.42 -3.17
N HIS A 523 -0.81 -3.22 -2.25
CA HIS A 523 -1.53 -2.78 -1.06
C HIS A 523 -0.94 -3.44 0.18
N PRO A 524 -0.46 -2.66 1.18
CA PRO A 524 -0.09 -3.22 2.48
C PRO A 524 -1.25 -4.04 3.03
N GLY A 525 -0.95 -5.18 3.64
CA GLY A 525 -1.96 -6.09 4.15
C GLY A 525 -2.93 -5.40 5.09
N GLU A 526 -4.23 -5.70 4.95
CA GLU A 526 -5.22 -5.32 5.94
C GLU A 526 -5.09 -6.30 7.10
N LEU A 527 -4.21 -5.95 8.04
CA LEU A 527 -4.19 -6.58 9.34
C LEU A 527 -5.53 -6.26 10.01
N TYR A 528 -6.29 -7.27 10.40
CA TYR A 528 -7.30 -7.08 11.42
C TYR A 528 -6.55 -6.93 12.77
N SER A 529 -5.83 -5.83 12.95
CA SER A 529 -5.48 -5.31 14.28
C SER A 529 -6.54 -4.31 14.69
N LEU A 530 -6.73 -4.13 15.99
CA LEU A 530 -7.63 -3.15 16.62
C LEU A 530 -7.25 -1.68 16.34
N ASP A 531 -6.66 -1.36 15.19
CA ASP A 531 -6.16 -0.02 14.88
C ASP A 531 -7.21 0.81 14.13
N GLU A 532 -7.57 1.94 14.75
CA GLU A 532 -8.68 2.82 14.40
C GLU A 532 -8.50 3.57 13.05
N ASN A 533 -9.60 3.73 12.31
CA ASN A 533 -9.67 4.63 11.14
C ASN A 533 -9.65 6.11 11.57
N TYR A 534 -8.50 6.80 11.48
CA TYR A 534 -8.38 8.23 11.83
C TYR A 534 -9.03 9.17 10.79
N ILE A 535 -9.96 10.05 11.21
CA ILE A 535 -10.62 11.06 10.35
C ILE A 535 -9.61 12.02 9.67
N LEU A 536 -8.53 12.38 10.40
CA LEU A 536 -7.49 13.28 9.90
C LEU A 536 -6.67 12.69 8.73
N SER A 537 -6.74 11.37 8.52
CA SER A 537 -6.12 10.71 7.36
C SER A 537 -6.86 10.99 6.04
N SER A 538 -8.12 11.43 6.11
CA SER A 538 -8.91 11.69 4.91
C SER A 538 -8.43 12.93 4.15
N SER A 539 -8.45 12.87 2.82
CA SER A 539 -7.99 13.97 1.96
C SER A 539 -8.82 15.25 2.17
N THR A 540 -10.12 15.11 2.45
CA THR A 540 -11.01 16.22 2.82
C THR A 540 -10.58 16.93 4.10
N SER A 541 -10.29 16.19 5.17
CA SER A 541 -9.81 16.76 6.43
C SER A 541 -8.50 17.53 6.27
N LEU A 542 -7.56 16.98 5.50
CA LEU A 542 -6.28 17.64 5.21
C LEU A 542 -6.46 18.93 4.39
N ARG A 543 -7.41 18.97 3.44
CA ARG A 543 -7.76 20.20 2.71
C ARG A 543 -8.38 21.25 3.63
N TYR A 544 -9.33 20.88 4.48
CA TYR A 544 -9.91 21.81 5.45
C TYR A 544 -8.88 22.35 6.41
N LYS A 545 -7.94 21.51 6.85
CA LYS A 545 -6.81 21.94 7.69
C LYS A 545 -5.96 22.98 6.97
N ARG A 546 -5.64 22.71 5.70
CA ARG A 546 -4.86 23.63 4.88
C ARG A 546 -5.57 24.96 4.61
N ILE A 547 -6.88 24.93 4.37
CA ILE A 547 -7.69 26.15 4.21
C ILE A 547 -7.73 26.92 5.51
N PHE A 548 -7.96 26.24 6.64
CA PHE A 548 -7.91 26.86 7.95
C PHE A 548 -6.59 27.59 8.15
N ASP A 549 -5.47 26.92 7.89
CA ASP A 549 -4.13 27.51 7.97
C ASP A 549 -3.99 28.78 7.09
N ILE A 550 -4.43 28.73 5.83
CA ILE A 550 -4.33 29.88 4.90
C ILE A 550 -5.24 31.03 5.35
N VAL A 551 -6.53 30.76 5.59
CA VAL A 551 -7.52 31.78 5.94
C VAL A 551 -7.19 32.42 7.27
N SER A 552 -6.87 31.62 8.30
CA SER A 552 -6.45 32.17 9.59
C SER A 552 -5.18 33.01 9.45
N SER A 553 -4.19 32.58 8.66
CA SER A 553 -2.98 33.39 8.41
C SER A 553 -3.31 34.71 7.72
N LEU A 554 -4.16 34.71 6.69
CA LEU A 554 -4.59 35.93 5.99
C LEU A 554 -5.39 36.86 6.89
N CYS A 555 -6.20 36.35 7.81
CA CYS A 555 -6.91 37.14 8.80
C CYS A 555 -5.99 37.69 9.90
N LEU A 556 -4.96 36.93 10.28
CA LEU A 556 -4.01 37.30 11.33
C LEU A 556 -3.03 38.40 10.89
N LEU A 557 -2.67 38.44 9.59
CA LEU A 557 -1.73 39.44 9.05
C LEU A 557 -2.20 40.90 9.26
N PRO A 558 -3.43 41.31 8.91
CA PRO A 558 -3.93 42.67 9.16
C PRO A 558 -4.06 43.02 10.64
N ILE A 559 -4.29 42.03 11.49
CA ILE A 559 -4.49 42.21 12.94
C ILE A 559 -3.12 42.28 13.66
N SER A 560 -2.03 41.89 12.98
CA SER A 560 -0.67 41.84 13.55
C SER A 560 -0.17 43.16 14.16
N PRO A 561 -0.47 44.38 13.65
CA PRO A 561 -0.03 45.62 14.30
C PRO A 561 -0.75 45.87 15.63
N ILE A 562 -2.03 45.52 15.71
CA ILE A 562 -2.84 45.64 16.95
C ILE A 562 -2.31 44.66 18.00
N LEU A 563 -2.06 43.44 17.56
CA LEU A 563 -1.47 42.38 18.38
C LEU A 563 -0.09 42.80 18.93
N TRP A 564 0.75 43.40 18.11
CA TRP A 564 2.05 43.94 18.53
C TRP A 564 1.92 45.05 19.59
N VAL A 565 0.99 45.99 19.41
CA VAL A 565 0.71 47.08 20.38
C VAL A 565 0.21 46.55 21.73
N LEU A 566 -0.54 45.43 21.74
CA LEU A 566 -1.00 44.76 22.97
C LEU A 566 0.12 44.01 23.73
N ASN A 567 1.38 44.20 23.34
CA ASN A 567 2.57 43.57 23.93
C ASN A 567 2.50 42.03 23.94
N ALA A 568 1.75 41.49 22.99
CA ALA A 568 1.34 40.11 22.98
C ALA A 568 2.20 39.24 22.03
N PHE A 569 3.16 39.81 21.28
CA PHE A 569 3.84 39.12 20.16
C PHE A 569 5.25 39.62 19.82
N ASP A 570 6.06 38.74 19.19
CA ASP A 570 7.41 39.03 18.67
C ASP A 570 7.53 38.71 17.15
N HIS A 571 8.72 38.90 16.57
CA HIS A 571 9.01 38.63 15.15
C HIS A 571 8.73 37.19 14.70
N ARG A 572 8.69 36.20 15.61
CA ARG A 572 8.42 34.80 15.27
C ARG A 572 6.97 34.57 14.87
N PHE A 573 6.04 35.40 15.36
CA PHE A 573 4.65 35.34 14.92
C PHE A 573 4.51 35.56 13.41
N LEU A 574 5.15 36.60 12.87
CA LEU A 574 5.13 36.90 11.43
C LEU A 574 5.79 35.76 10.63
N LEU A 575 6.93 35.25 11.12
CA LEU A 575 7.62 34.12 10.51
C LEU A 575 6.74 32.86 10.50
N ASN A 576 6.13 32.49 11.62
CA ASN A 576 5.22 31.36 11.73
C ASN A 576 4.00 31.54 10.83
N THR A 577 3.41 32.74 10.78
CA THR A 577 2.28 33.06 9.89
C THR A 577 2.66 32.88 8.42
N ILE A 578 3.85 33.32 8.02
CA ILE A 578 4.37 33.11 6.65
C ILE A 578 4.65 31.62 6.41
N LEU A 579 5.27 30.90 7.36
CA LEU A 579 5.55 29.47 7.22
C LEU A 579 4.27 28.63 7.09
N VAL A 580 3.25 28.98 7.88
CA VAL A 580 1.91 28.38 7.79
C VAL A 580 1.28 28.76 6.47
N LEU A 581 1.29 30.02 6.05
CA LEU A 581 0.76 30.46 4.75
C LEU A 581 1.44 29.76 3.56
N LEU A 582 2.75 29.51 3.62
CA LEU A 582 3.52 28.78 2.59
C LEU A 582 3.37 27.24 2.69
N GLY A 583 2.72 26.72 3.73
CA GLY A 583 2.50 25.28 3.91
C GLY A 583 3.73 24.51 4.37
N LYS A 584 4.71 25.22 4.93
CA LYS A 584 5.88 24.63 5.61
C LYS A 584 5.53 24.20 7.04
N ALA A 585 4.55 24.84 7.66
CA ALA A 585 3.99 24.51 8.98
C ALA A 585 2.45 24.47 8.95
N THR A 586 1.85 24.04 10.04
CA THR A 586 0.41 24.17 10.34
C THR A 586 0.23 24.82 11.71
N TRP A 587 -0.91 25.44 11.98
CA TRP A 587 -1.12 26.02 13.30
C TRP A 587 -1.17 24.97 14.40
N ILE A 588 -1.85 23.85 14.17
CA ILE A 588 -2.17 22.86 15.23
C ILE A 588 -1.78 21.46 14.79
N GLY A 589 -1.24 20.64 15.68
CA GLY A 589 -0.91 19.25 15.38
C GLY A 589 -0.47 18.48 16.62
N TYR A 590 0.25 17.38 16.44
CA TYR A 590 0.58 16.46 17.53
C TYR A 590 1.57 17.05 18.53
N GLY A 591 1.44 16.63 19.79
CA GLY A 591 2.38 16.92 20.87
C GLY A 591 3.10 15.67 21.38
N GLY A 592 4.11 15.88 22.23
CA GLY A 592 4.91 14.80 22.82
C GLY A 592 6.17 14.48 22.01
N GLU A 593 6.74 13.31 22.26
CA GLU A 593 7.89 12.78 21.53
C GLU A 593 7.45 12.08 20.24
N LYS A 594 8.37 11.86 19.29
CA LYS A 594 8.04 11.21 18.01
C LYS A 594 7.36 9.84 18.18
N GLN A 595 7.69 9.10 19.23
CA GLN A 595 7.06 7.83 19.57
C GLN A 595 5.57 7.93 19.93
N ASP A 596 5.09 9.11 20.36
CA ASP A 596 3.69 9.33 20.73
C ASP A 596 2.75 9.51 19.53
N PHE A 597 3.29 9.72 18.32
CA PHE A 597 2.48 10.02 17.14
C PHE A 597 3.06 9.51 15.81
N ASN A 598 4.17 8.78 15.78
CA ASN A 598 4.74 8.21 14.55
C ASN A 598 3.79 7.24 13.82
N PHE A 599 2.84 6.64 14.54
CA PHE A 599 1.81 5.75 14.02
C PHE A 599 0.56 6.51 13.50
N LEU A 600 0.48 7.82 13.70
CA LEU A 600 -0.66 8.65 13.30
C LEU A 600 -0.48 9.26 11.90
N PRO A 601 -1.56 9.77 11.27
CA PRO A 601 -1.50 10.40 9.95
C PRO A 601 -0.48 11.55 9.89
N THR A 602 0.43 11.52 8.92
CA THR A 602 1.48 12.53 8.81
C THR A 602 0.92 13.91 8.48
N ILE A 603 1.13 14.88 9.36
CA ILE A 603 0.81 16.30 9.15
C ILE A 603 2.08 17.16 9.16
N LYS A 604 1.97 18.42 8.69
CA LYS A 604 3.05 19.39 8.83
C LYS A 604 3.33 19.68 10.28
N GLN A 605 4.53 20.17 10.54
CA GLN A 605 4.92 20.55 11.89
C GLN A 605 4.02 21.66 12.43
N ALA A 606 3.57 21.48 13.67
CA ALA A 606 2.63 22.39 14.30
C ALA A 606 3.33 23.53 15.04
N VAL A 607 2.72 24.72 15.00
CA VAL A 607 3.07 25.85 15.88
C VAL A 607 2.55 25.59 17.30
N ILE A 608 1.36 25.01 17.41
CA ILE A 608 0.68 24.64 18.66
C ILE A 608 0.49 23.12 18.69
N SER A 609 1.07 22.46 19.68
CA SER A 609 0.88 21.03 19.91
C SER A 609 -0.40 20.73 20.70
N TYR A 610 -1.12 19.69 20.33
CA TYR A 610 -2.24 19.11 21.05
C TYR A 610 -1.83 17.74 21.61
N PRO A 611 -2.10 17.41 22.89
CA PRO A 611 -2.62 18.30 23.93
C PRO A 611 -1.55 19.30 24.37
N GLN A 612 -1.97 20.41 24.98
CA GLN A 612 -1.04 21.38 25.54
C GLN A 612 -0.61 20.98 26.95
N SER A 613 0.69 21.00 27.21
CA SER A 613 1.22 20.97 28.57
C SER A 613 1.34 22.42 29.07
N GLU A 614 0.40 22.86 29.90
CA GLU A 614 0.48 24.18 30.56
C GLU A 614 1.25 24.16 31.88
N LYS A 615 1.61 22.98 32.37
CA LYS A 615 2.49 22.78 33.53
C LYS A 615 3.39 21.58 33.24
N LYS A 616 4.50 21.47 33.99
CA LYS A 616 5.20 20.20 34.29
C LYS A 616 4.24 19.20 34.99
N LEU A 617 3.06 18.96 34.42
CA LEU A 617 2.26 17.77 34.68
C LEU A 617 3.18 16.62 34.33
N SER A 618 3.45 15.78 35.33
CA SER A 618 4.31 14.61 35.18
C SER A 618 3.94 13.93 33.88
N TYR A 619 4.94 13.64 33.06
CA TYR A 619 4.80 12.75 31.91
C TYR A 619 4.21 11.43 32.42
N GLN A 620 2.88 11.33 32.45
CA GLN A 620 2.20 10.07 32.70
C GLN A 620 2.20 9.37 31.35
N ASP A 621 2.88 8.23 31.30
CA ASP A 621 3.02 7.43 30.09
C ASP A 621 1.66 7.27 29.39
N GLY A 622 1.62 7.65 28.11
CA GLY A 622 0.43 7.50 27.26
C GLY A 622 -0.59 8.64 27.29
N HIS A 623 -0.39 9.75 28.00
CA HIS A 623 -1.29 10.92 27.90
C HIS A 623 -1.23 11.59 26.51
N PHE A 624 -0.02 11.90 26.02
CA PHE A 624 0.17 12.47 24.68
C PHE A 624 -0.36 11.54 23.59
N ARG A 625 -0.04 10.24 23.68
CA ARG A 625 -0.55 9.22 22.77
C ARG A 625 -2.08 9.22 22.66
N ARG A 626 -2.80 9.12 23.80
CA ARG A 626 -4.28 9.11 23.81
C ARG A 626 -4.89 10.39 23.26
N ALA A 627 -4.32 11.54 23.61
CA ALA A 627 -4.82 12.82 23.12
C ALA A 627 -4.51 13.06 21.63
N ASN A 628 -3.35 12.62 21.14
CA ASN A 628 -3.02 12.66 19.72
C ASN A 628 -3.95 11.75 18.91
N ILE A 629 -4.26 10.55 19.42
CA ILE A 629 -5.28 9.64 18.86
C ILE A 629 -6.63 10.35 18.83
N PHE A 630 -7.08 10.93 19.95
CA PHE A 630 -8.34 11.66 20.00
C PHE A 630 -8.42 12.77 18.96
N TYR A 631 -7.35 13.56 18.81
CA TYR A 631 -7.27 14.62 17.81
C TYR A 631 -7.34 14.08 16.38
N ALA A 632 -6.61 13.01 16.08
CA ALA A 632 -6.62 12.38 14.77
C ALA A 632 -7.98 11.73 14.43
N SER A 633 -8.62 11.10 15.42
CA SER A 633 -9.91 10.42 15.29
C SER A 633 -11.09 11.41 15.26
N ASN A 634 -10.99 12.58 15.90
CA ASN A 634 -12.10 13.56 16.01
C ASN A 634 -11.80 14.90 15.34
N TYR A 635 -10.89 14.92 14.36
CA TYR A 635 -10.50 16.15 13.69
C TYR A 635 -11.71 16.89 13.10
N SER A 636 -11.81 18.19 13.39
CA SER A 636 -12.74 19.11 12.75
C SER A 636 -12.15 20.51 12.66
N PHE A 637 -12.62 21.27 11.66
CA PHE A 637 -12.24 22.69 11.50
C PHE A 637 -12.55 23.52 12.76
N LEU A 638 -13.67 23.23 13.43
CA LEU A 638 -14.09 23.93 14.66
C LEU A 638 -13.16 23.61 15.83
N LEU A 639 -12.65 22.39 15.93
CA LEU A 639 -11.67 22.02 16.95
C LEU A 639 -10.37 22.83 16.75
N ASP A 640 -9.88 22.91 15.52
CA ASP A 640 -8.70 23.71 15.21
C ASP A 640 -8.94 25.21 15.49
N ALA A 641 -10.08 25.76 15.09
CA ALA A 641 -10.45 27.15 15.38
C ALA A 641 -10.50 27.44 16.89
N LYS A 642 -11.11 26.54 17.68
CA LYS A 642 -11.20 26.66 19.14
C LYS A 642 -9.81 26.65 19.78
N ILE A 643 -8.93 25.73 19.35
CA ILE A 643 -7.57 25.64 19.86
C ILE A 643 -6.77 26.90 19.48
N LEU A 644 -6.88 27.39 18.25
CA LEU A 644 -6.19 28.60 17.80
C LEU A 644 -6.61 29.83 18.62
N LEU A 645 -7.92 30.04 18.78
CA LEU A 645 -8.47 31.19 19.52
C LEU A 645 -8.08 31.17 21.00
N TYR A 646 -8.09 30.00 21.64
CA TYR A 646 -7.66 29.87 23.04
C TYR A 646 -6.16 30.16 23.22
N ASN A 647 -5.39 30.14 22.13
CA ASN A 647 -3.92 30.17 22.16
C ASN A 647 -3.32 31.24 21.26
N LEU A 648 -4.04 32.34 21.02
CA LEU A 648 -3.53 33.46 20.23
C LEU A 648 -2.16 33.92 20.74
N PHE A 649 -1.94 34.01 22.05
CA PHE A 649 -0.65 34.42 22.63
C PHE A 649 0.50 33.41 22.45
N LYS A 650 0.21 32.17 22.04
CA LYS A 650 1.21 31.10 21.82
C LYS A 650 1.63 30.97 20.34
N LEU A 651 1.14 31.84 19.46
CA LEU A 651 1.45 31.80 18.03
C LEU A 651 2.91 32.18 17.71
N SER A 652 3.64 32.77 18.66
CA SER A 652 5.07 33.06 18.60
C SER A 652 5.97 31.89 19.02
N ASN A 653 5.39 30.72 19.34
CA ASN A 653 6.14 29.55 19.78
C ASN A 653 7.20 29.14 18.74
N LYS A 654 8.36 28.68 19.22
CA LYS A 654 9.40 28.14 18.36
C LYS A 654 8.93 26.79 17.81
N ILE A 655 8.86 26.70 16.48
CA ILE A 655 8.69 25.43 15.76
C ILE A 655 9.97 24.61 16.02
N LYS A 656 9.85 23.47 16.71
CA LYS A 656 10.98 22.71 17.27
C LYS A 656 11.77 21.86 16.28
#